data_AF-A0A8J3IJH1-F1
#
_entry.id   AF-A0A8J3IJH1-F1
#
_cell.length_a   1.000
_cell.length_b   1.000
_cell.length_c   1.000
_cell.angle_alpha   90.00
_cell.angle_beta   90.00
_cell.angle_gamma   90.00
#
_symmetry.space_group_name_H-M   'P 1'
#
loop_
_entity.id
_entity.type
_entity.pdbx_description
1 polymer ?
#
loop_
_entity_poly.entity_id
_entity_poly.type
_entity_poly.pdbx_seq_one_letter_code
_entity_poly.pdbx_strand_id
1 'polypeptide(L)'
;MGQNDYAIVVGIAHYPLFHSDLSGPVNDARHFAEWLAASEDQSGGGVPQENIEVVLVPVPDPAHLEVNDDRLSSVEDILAAFEQLREKVQNLHHQGRSEKRLYIYLAGHGFSVDTEQLGIEESVLLMANAQQGFWPHFAGHYCAEWFVKSGLFQEVVLFMDCCRNEPLINFPLSLPAWGVSTSRNRAKKFYGFATKWGRLSRERMIDGMAQGVFTWSLLKALRGDVTDEQGCVTEQELKGSVYHSVRELLADSQAQGGGEFQDPDFDGDDDWIFSQNAAKHPPQATVQIDVGQLDPAMSVTLMDASHTVIGTHMGKDGAWQIQLSPGFYQLQVSATGQKKFFDVTGSNALTISLDGIAAEQHDAITEKVRLVVDAENAATEIFIIDNHFQRVTEGITGGHGQLEVDLEPGIYKVKFVAGFLMQERYVELQAGSSPVLVSAPELSFSTSVPLKETRTTQDYHEESANQASKRIHYEVGIGSQLFVFVRDLAKQGCNDSATGLTLHDLAGNLLVDFTRQGERDIDNPETDHWVGCNVQVDPGAYRLRVQLPGDADNVEILEQIVVTCEGWQTQLFLLRRFFGDLDDCQMLRADVNAASIFMVPIGTGFQPERTGFREAELARQGLLRGRVVLDADELGKMIWRDHRNPMLGLYGAHQLLLAEKPDLDLLRNVTDILYHMIGSHPDVIALDIYLRNLLTNDPVYRYPDYHTTYQAPPMLRSSWNILVRASIMQQEIIRSGSLASFVADSLWGDGTWLTWRRALNALQVPSGEPLDLSVLRFVYPQIMALADSFGHQRMVDFVKEHNLSNLERFLLEYIALSRLSLASESAATDEQAQDWVRENLTIAKLVQALHAPSASIGEATAGLVQKLKLKMF
;
A
#
# COMPACT_ATOMS: atom_id res chain seq x y z
N MET A 1 36.06 -2.02 16.42
CA MET A 1 36.70 -0.89 15.69
C MET A 1 36.33 -0.96 14.20
N GLY A 2 35.23 -0.29 13.85
CA GLY A 2 34.70 -0.09 12.50
C GLY A 2 35.45 0.92 11.65
N GLN A 3 36.78 1.07 11.78
CA GLN A 3 37.55 2.07 11.02
C GLN A 3 37.44 1.95 9.48
N ASN A 4 36.98 0.81 8.97
CA ASN A 4 36.73 0.56 7.55
C ASN A 4 35.24 0.32 7.25
N ASP A 5 34.35 0.80 8.12
CA ASP A 5 32.91 0.80 7.88
C ASP A 5 32.50 2.11 7.21
N TYR A 6 31.43 2.04 6.40
CA TYR A 6 30.93 3.14 5.59
C TYR A 6 29.40 3.20 5.69
N ALA A 7 28.85 4.39 5.48
CA ALA A 7 27.40 4.56 5.46
C ALA A 7 26.93 5.59 4.42
N ILE A 8 25.77 5.32 3.83
CA ILE A 8 24.96 6.31 3.10
C ILE A 8 23.59 6.39 3.78
N VAL A 9 23.19 7.59 4.17
CA VAL A 9 21.95 7.87 4.92
C VAL A 9 21.13 8.91 4.17
N VAL A 10 19.90 8.57 3.79
CA VAL A 10 19.00 9.45 3.03
C VAL A 10 17.68 9.65 3.79
N GLY A 11 17.24 10.90 3.91
CA GLY A 11 15.94 11.25 4.48
C GLY A 11 15.23 12.35 3.68
N ILE A 12 14.09 12.03 3.07
CA ILE A 12 13.31 12.96 2.24
C ILE A 12 11.97 13.25 2.91
N ALA A 13 11.76 14.50 3.32
CA ALA A 13 10.52 14.96 3.95
C ALA A 13 9.70 15.86 3.03
N HIS A 14 10.35 16.64 2.16
CA HIS A 14 9.68 17.61 1.30
C HIS A 14 9.43 17.09 -0.13
N TYR A 15 8.18 17.17 -0.56
CA TYR A 15 7.66 16.75 -1.86
C TYR A 15 6.65 17.81 -2.38
N PRO A 16 7.10 19.00 -2.80
CA PRO A 16 6.23 20.15 -3.08
C PRO A 16 5.24 19.94 -4.22
N LEU A 17 5.45 18.92 -5.06
CA LEU A 17 4.62 18.62 -6.23
C LEU A 17 3.86 17.30 -6.08
N PHE A 18 4.07 16.55 -4.98
CA PHE A 18 3.43 15.27 -4.70
C PHE A 18 2.32 15.40 -3.65
N HIS A 19 1.59 14.30 -3.38
CA HIS A 19 0.36 14.30 -2.59
C HIS A 19 0.48 14.98 -1.20
N SER A 20 1.60 14.76 -0.49
CA SER A 20 1.85 15.37 0.81
C SER A 20 3.32 15.24 1.23
N ASP A 21 3.81 16.25 1.94
CA ASP A 21 5.07 16.19 2.69
C ASP A 21 4.97 15.18 3.85
N LEU A 22 6.13 14.74 4.35
CA LEU A 22 6.28 13.85 5.50
C LEU A 22 6.98 14.58 6.64
N SER A 23 6.74 14.16 7.88
CA SER A 23 7.30 14.84 9.06
C SER A 23 8.47 14.09 9.71
N GLY A 24 8.54 12.76 9.53
CA GLY A 24 9.52 11.87 10.16
C GLY A 24 10.87 11.66 9.45
N PRO A 25 10.93 11.49 8.11
CA PRO A 25 12.12 10.92 7.45
C PRO A 25 13.46 11.62 7.71
N VAL A 26 13.45 12.96 7.83
CA VAL A 26 14.67 13.72 8.12
C VAL A 26 15.14 13.51 9.55
N ASN A 27 14.22 13.38 10.51
CA ASN A 27 14.56 13.07 11.89
C ASN A 27 15.10 11.65 12.01
N ASP A 28 14.47 10.71 11.31
CA ASP A 28 14.88 9.31 11.29
C ASP A 28 16.29 9.14 10.71
N ALA A 29 16.58 9.80 9.58
CA ALA A 29 17.91 9.82 8.98
C ALA A 29 18.97 10.42 9.92
N ARG A 30 18.65 11.53 10.62
CA ARG A 30 19.56 12.13 11.61
C ARG A 30 19.86 11.19 12.77
N HIS A 31 18.83 10.61 13.37
CA HIS A 31 18.99 9.67 14.48
C HIS A 31 19.76 8.40 14.09
N PHE A 32 19.59 7.91 12.85
CA PHE A 32 20.37 6.79 12.34
C PHE A 32 21.83 7.16 12.13
N ALA A 33 22.12 8.32 11.53
CA ALA A 33 23.48 8.83 11.37
C ALA A 33 24.20 9.05 12.72
N GLU A 34 23.49 9.56 13.73
CA GLU A 34 23.99 9.70 15.09
C GLU A 34 24.34 8.35 15.73
N TRP A 35 23.46 7.35 15.58
CA TRP A 35 23.74 6.00 16.05
C TRP A 35 24.96 5.39 15.36
N LEU A 36 25.10 5.57 14.04
CA LEU A 36 26.26 5.08 13.29
C LEU A 36 27.58 5.69 13.80
N ALA A 37 27.59 6.99 14.09
CA ALA A 37 28.78 7.70 14.56
C ALA A 37 29.13 7.43 16.04
N ALA A 38 28.14 7.05 16.85
CA ALA A 38 28.36 6.71 18.25
C ALA A 38 29.27 5.47 18.39
N SER A 39 30.09 5.42 19.44
CA SER A 39 31.02 4.32 19.66
C SER A 39 30.31 3.03 20.05
N GLU A 40 30.92 1.87 19.78
CA GLU A 40 30.41 0.54 20.20
C GLU A 40 30.11 0.50 21.72
N ASP A 41 30.94 1.14 22.56
CA ASP A 41 30.73 1.25 24.03
C ASP A 41 29.46 2.05 24.43
N GLN A 42 28.90 2.83 23.51
CA GLN A 42 27.64 3.56 23.67
C GLN A 42 26.49 2.85 22.94
N SER A 43 26.68 1.58 22.57
CA SER A 43 25.77 0.81 21.72
C SER A 43 25.55 1.45 20.34
N GLY A 44 26.54 2.20 19.83
CA GLY A 44 26.56 2.79 18.50
C GLY A 44 27.22 1.91 17.45
N GLY A 45 27.08 2.29 16.17
CA GLY A 45 27.63 1.56 15.02
C GLY A 45 29.14 1.69 14.84
N GLY A 46 29.80 2.67 15.50
CA GLY A 46 31.25 2.84 15.47
C GLY A 46 31.84 3.24 14.12
N VAL A 47 31.03 3.81 13.21
CA VAL A 47 31.44 4.23 11.87
C VAL A 47 32.15 5.59 11.94
N PRO A 48 33.35 5.75 11.34
CA PRO A 48 34.03 7.04 11.28
C PRO A 48 33.16 8.11 10.62
N GLN A 49 33.09 9.31 11.21
CA GLN A 49 32.26 10.40 10.71
C GLN A 49 32.54 10.74 9.24
N GLU A 50 33.81 10.69 8.82
CA GLU A 50 34.25 10.93 7.44
C GLU A 50 33.84 9.86 6.42
N ASN A 51 33.27 8.75 6.90
CA ASN A 51 32.75 7.65 6.08
C ASN A 51 31.21 7.59 6.09
N ILE A 52 30.53 8.56 6.72
CA ILE A 52 29.07 8.68 6.75
C ILE A 52 28.66 9.80 5.79
N GLU A 53 28.05 9.45 4.67
CA GLU A 53 27.45 10.40 3.73
C GLU A 53 25.96 10.57 4.05
N VAL A 54 25.49 11.82 4.19
CA VAL A 54 24.11 12.11 4.59
C VAL A 54 23.44 13.07 3.60
N VAL A 55 22.31 12.64 3.04
CA VAL A 55 21.48 13.44 2.11
C VAL A 55 20.12 13.69 2.75
N LEU A 56 19.81 14.96 3.07
CA LEU A 56 18.55 15.34 3.73
C LEU A 56 17.77 16.35 2.89
N VAL A 57 16.46 16.15 2.78
CA VAL A 57 15.54 17.09 2.11
C VAL A 57 14.42 17.51 3.08
N PRO A 58 14.65 18.55 3.91
CA PRO A 58 13.68 19.03 4.89
C PRO A 58 12.55 19.86 4.27
N VAL A 59 11.40 19.92 4.94
CA VAL A 59 10.34 20.89 4.62
C VAL A 59 10.84 22.31 4.96
N PRO A 60 10.75 23.29 4.04
CA PRO A 60 11.21 24.66 4.29
C PRO A 60 10.46 25.33 5.45
N ASP A 61 11.17 26.10 6.28
CA ASP A 61 10.53 26.92 7.33
C ASP A 61 9.85 28.16 6.70
N PRO A 62 8.52 28.34 6.87
CA PRO A 62 7.80 29.50 6.34
C PRO A 62 8.35 30.86 6.84
N ALA A 63 8.98 30.90 8.03
CA ALA A 63 9.53 32.12 8.61
C ALA A 63 10.89 32.53 8.00
N HIS A 64 11.55 31.61 7.28
CA HIS A 64 12.88 31.79 6.72
C HIS A 64 12.93 31.52 5.20
N LEU A 65 11.85 31.84 4.49
CA LEU A 65 11.82 31.86 3.02
C LEU A 65 12.73 32.96 2.47
N GLU A 66 14.04 32.73 2.47
CA GLU A 66 14.92 33.42 1.52
C GLU A 66 14.60 32.91 0.11
N VAL A 67 14.46 33.85 -0.82
CA VAL A 67 13.81 33.74 -2.14
C VAL A 67 14.51 32.78 -3.14
N ASN A 68 15.39 31.85 -2.73
CA ASN A 68 16.19 31.07 -3.68
C ASN A 68 16.71 29.69 -3.20
N ASP A 69 16.10 29.01 -2.23
CA ASP A 69 16.49 27.61 -1.95
C ASP A 69 15.65 26.60 -2.77
N ASP A 70 15.82 26.66 -4.09
CA ASP A 70 15.17 25.82 -5.12
C ASP A 70 15.79 24.40 -5.23
N ARG A 71 16.53 23.92 -4.21
CA ARG A 71 17.21 22.62 -4.25
C ARG A 71 16.24 21.48 -3.91
N LEU A 72 15.43 21.08 -4.88
CA LEU A 72 14.80 19.75 -4.85
C LEU A 72 15.86 18.72 -5.19
N SER A 73 16.25 17.89 -4.22
CA SER A 73 17.17 16.79 -4.49
C SER A 73 16.57 15.82 -5.50
N SER A 74 17.28 15.62 -6.60
CA SER A 74 16.89 14.74 -7.68
C SER A 74 17.55 13.36 -7.52
N VAL A 75 17.18 12.39 -8.36
CA VAL A 75 17.80 11.04 -8.38
C VAL A 75 19.32 11.15 -8.46
N GLU A 76 19.82 12.14 -9.20
CA GLU A 76 21.24 12.40 -9.44
C GLU A 76 22.04 12.70 -8.17
N ASP A 77 21.45 13.40 -7.19
CA ASP A 77 22.16 13.74 -5.94
C ASP A 77 22.46 12.49 -5.11
N ILE A 78 21.46 11.62 -4.95
CA ILE A 78 21.62 10.35 -4.22
C ILE A 78 22.53 9.42 -5.02
N LEU A 79 22.32 9.31 -6.34
CA LEU A 79 23.17 8.48 -7.19
C LEU A 79 24.64 8.93 -7.15
N ALA A 80 24.91 10.24 -7.10
CA ALA A 80 26.25 10.77 -6.98
C ALA A 80 26.93 10.33 -5.67
N ALA A 81 26.21 10.30 -4.55
CA ALA A 81 26.74 9.78 -3.28
C ALA A 81 27.16 8.30 -3.39
N PHE A 82 26.32 7.48 -4.03
CA PHE A 82 26.63 6.08 -4.29
C PHE A 82 27.81 5.88 -5.25
N GLU A 83 27.89 6.67 -6.33
CA GLU A 83 28.97 6.61 -7.31
C GLU A 83 30.32 7.01 -6.69
N GLN A 84 30.34 8.11 -5.91
CA GLN A 84 31.54 8.56 -5.20
C GLN A 84 32.03 7.49 -4.21
N LEU A 85 31.12 6.86 -3.47
CA LEU A 85 31.47 5.74 -2.60
C LEU A 85 32.06 4.59 -3.42
N ARG A 86 31.40 4.19 -4.51
CA ARG A 86 31.84 3.10 -5.40
C ARG A 86 33.27 3.32 -5.89
N GLU A 87 33.58 4.50 -6.42
CA GLU A 87 34.91 4.86 -6.89
C GLU A 87 35.94 4.84 -5.74
N LYS A 88 35.58 5.40 -4.58
CA LYS A 88 36.44 5.42 -3.39
C LYS A 88 36.83 4.01 -2.97
N VAL A 89 35.86 3.10 -2.80
CA VAL A 89 36.15 1.74 -2.33
C VAL A 89 36.80 0.86 -3.40
N GLN A 90 36.48 1.03 -4.68
CA GLN A 90 37.19 0.34 -5.76
C GLN A 90 38.69 0.69 -5.74
N ASN A 91 39.03 1.96 -5.53
CA ASN A 91 40.42 2.41 -5.43
C ASN A 91 41.15 1.83 -4.21
N LEU A 92 40.48 1.74 -3.06
CA LEU A 92 41.05 1.15 -1.84
C LEU A 92 41.24 -0.37 -1.98
N HIS A 93 40.28 -1.06 -2.60
CA HIS A 93 40.35 -2.49 -2.88
C HIS A 93 41.50 -2.81 -3.85
N HIS A 94 41.73 -1.99 -4.88
CA HIS A 94 42.92 -2.10 -5.76
C HIS A 94 44.24 -1.94 -5.01
N GLN A 95 44.24 -1.25 -3.86
CA GLN A 95 45.40 -1.08 -2.98
C GLN A 95 45.53 -2.22 -1.95
N GLY A 96 44.70 -3.26 -2.03
CA GLY A 96 44.74 -4.43 -1.15
C GLY A 96 44.11 -4.19 0.23
N ARG A 97 43.28 -3.16 0.38
CA ARG A 97 42.47 -2.95 1.59
C ARG A 97 41.20 -3.81 1.51
N SER A 98 40.67 -4.16 2.68
CA SER A 98 39.39 -4.86 2.81
C SER A 98 38.50 -4.05 3.74
N GLU A 99 37.44 -3.52 3.15
CA GLU A 99 36.36 -2.79 3.79
C GLU A 99 35.44 -3.80 4.49
N LYS A 100 34.97 -3.46 5.68
CA LYS A 100 34.27 -4.41 6.55
C LYS A 100 32.77 -4.37 6.28
N ARG A 101 32.09 -3.29 6.69
CA ARG A 101 30.63 -3.19 6.59
C ARG A 101 30.19 -1.90 5.89
N LEU A 102 29.19 -2.02 5.01
CA LEU A 102 28.45 -0.90 4.44
C LEU A 102 27.05 -0.85 5.04
N TYR A 103 26.65 0.31 5.56
CA TYR A 103 25.26 0.62 5.93
C TYR A 103 24.60 1.50 4.88
N ILE A 104 23.41 1.13 4.43
CA ILE A 104 22.56 1.95 3.58
C ILE A 104 21.26 2.17 4.33
N TYR A 105 20.87 3.43 4.54
CA TYR A 105 19.62 3.79 5.19
C TYR A 105 18.84 4.78 4.33
N LEU A 106 17.58 4.47 4.03
CA LEU A 106 16.72 5.26 3.14
C LEU A 106 15.35 5.49 3.78
N ALA A 107 14.91 6.74 3.93
CA ALA A 107 13.60 7.08 4.49
C ALA A 107 12.86 8.14 3.68
N GLY A 108 11.56 7.94 3.49
CA GLY A 108 10.67 8.83 2.73
C GLY A 108 9.45 8.11 2.15
N HIS A 109 8.79 8.73 1.17
CA HIS A 109 7.80 8.01 0.35
C HIS A 109 8.49 6.91 -0.46
N GLY A 110 7.81 5.79 -0.66
CA GLY A 110 8.33 4.68 -1.45
C GLY A 110 7.21 3.84 -2.01
N PHE A 111 7.56 2.94 -2.92
CA PHE A 111 6.64 1.98 -3.51
C PHE A 111 7.41 0.78 -4.03
N SER A 112 6.68 -0.26 -4.44
CA SER A 112 7.24 -1.46 -5.04
C SER A 112 7.08 -1.42 -6.55
N VAL A 113 8.14 -1.81 -7.26
CA VAL A 113 8.14 -1.99 -8.71
C VAL A 113 8.28 -3.48 -9.00
N ASP A 114 7.22 -4.07 -9.55
CA ASP A 114 7.25 -5.42 -10.09
C ASP A 114 7.55 -5.40 -11.59
N THR A 115 8.65 -6.05 -11.96
CA THR A 115 9.01 -6.31 -13.35
C THR A 115 9.04 -7.82 -13.60
N GLU A 116 7.86 -8.45 -13.67
CA GLU A 116 7.66 -9.86 -14.07
C GLU A 116 8.54 -10.30 -15.27
N GLN A 117 8.87 -9.38 -16.19
CA GLN A 117 9.73 -9.65 -17.36
C GLN A 117 11.24 -9.59 -17.09
N LEU A 118 11.70 -8.92 -16.03
CA LEU A 118 13.11 -8.85 -15.64
C LEU A 118 13.44 -9.79 -14.47
N GLY A 119 12.42 -10.34 -13.80
CA GLY A 119 12.61 -11.18 -12.61
C GLY A 119 13.21 -10.40 -11.43
N ILE A 120 12.92 -9.10 -11.37
CA ILE A 120 13.41 -8.18 -10.33
C ILE A 120 12.19 -7.57 -9.64
N GLU A 121 12.03 -7.89 -8.36
CA GLU A 121 11.15 -7.20 -7.42
C GLU A 121 11.98 -6.14 -6.71
N GLU A 122 11.60 -4.86 -6.85
CA GLU A 122 12.38 -3.77 -6.29
C GLU A 122 11.56 -2.82 -5.42
N SER A 123 12.07 -2.51 -4.23
CA SER A 123 11.55 -1.45 -3.37
C SER A 123 12.30 -0.15 -3.68
N VAL A 124 11.57 0.91 -4.00
CA VAL A 124 12.16 2.16 -4.47
C VAL A 124 11.77 3.32 -3.56
N LEU A 125 12.72 4.24 -3.35
CA LEU A 125 12.48 5.50 -2.64
C LEU A 125 11.99 6.55 -3.65
N LEU A 126 10.90 7.26 -3.36
CA LEU A 126 10.37 8.34 -4.19
C LEU A 126 11.19 9.62 -3.96
N MET A 127 11.55 10.33 -5.03
CA MET A 127 12.37 11.55 -4.97
C MET A 127 11.54 12.81 -4.67
N ALA A 128 12.19 13.85 -4.14
CA ALA A 128 11.55 15.11 -3.75
C ALA A 128 10.86 15.84 -4.91
N ASN A 129 11.37 15.69 -6.14
CA ASN A 129 10.79 16.26 -7.35
C ASN A 129 9.63 15.43 -7.94
N ALA A 130 9.18 14.39 -7.23
CA ALA A 130 8.00 13.62 -7.63
C ALA A 130 6.74 14.47 -7.63
N GLN A 131 5.85 14.15 -8.56
CA GLN A 131 4.56 14.82 -8.69
C GLN A 131 3.48 13.89 -9.17
N GLN A 132 2.23 14.35 -9.21
CA GLN A 132 1.13 13.51 -9.67
C GLN A 132 1.40 12.94 -11.09
N GLY A 133 1.37 11.61 -11.19
CA GLY A 133 1.72 10.84 -12.40
C GLY A 133 3.22 10.67 -12.69
N PHE A 134 4.11 11.53 -12.14
CA PHE A 134 5.56 11.41 -12.33
C PHE A 134 6.25 10.98 -11.04
N TRP A 135 6.67 9.72 -10.95
CA TRP A 135 7.24 9.19 -9.72
C TRP A 135 8.73 8.84 -9.94
N PRO A 136 9.62 9.84 -10.09
CA PRO A 136 11.05 9.62 -10.10
C PRO A 136 11.43 8.95 -8.78
N HIS A 137 12.22 7.89 -8.90
CA HIS A 137 12.50 7.00 -7.78
C HIS A 137 13.93 6.48 -7.86
N PHE A 138 14.43 6.04 -6.71
CA PHE A 138 15.77 5.51 -6.55
C PHE A 138 15.70 4.04 -6.08
N ALA A 139 16.32 3.14 -6.85
CA ALA A 139 16.39 1.70 -6.58
C ALA A 139 17.50 1.38 -5.57
N GLY A 140 17.24 1.66 -4.29
CA GLY A 140 18.21 1.49 -3.22
C GLY A 140 18.63 0.04 -2.97
N HIS A 141 17.70 -0.91 -3.09
CA HIS A 141 17.98 -2.33 -2.89
C HIS A 141 18.85 -2.90 -4.04
N TYR A 142 18.62 -2.48 -5.28
CA TYR A 142 19.46 -2.79 -6.43
C TYR A 142 20.90 -2.32 -6.21
N CYS A 143 21.08 -1.09 -5.71
CA CYS A 143 22.41 -0.56 -5.39
C CYS A 143 23.10 -1.39 -4.31
N ALA A 144 22.38 -1.80 -3.26
CA ALA A 144 22.89 -2.67 -2.21
C ALA A 144 23.31 -4.05 -2.76
N GLU A 145 22.48 -4.67 -3.60
CA GLU A 145 22.75 -5.94 -4.27
C GLU A 145 23.98 -5.86 -5.18
N TRP A 146 24.23 -4.72 -5.83
CA TRP A 146 25.45 -4.50 -6.58
C TRP A 146 26.69 -4.53 -5.67
N PHE A 147 26.67 -3.84 -4.52
CA PHE A 147 27.77 -3.89 -3.56
C PHE A 147 27.99 -5.30 -3.01
N VAL A 148 26.91 -6.05 -2.74
CA VAL A 148 27.00 -7.46 -2.36
C VAL A 148 27.73 -8.27 -3.41
N LYS A 149 27.33 -8.18 -4.68
CA LYS A 149 27.93 -8.91 -5.81
C LYS A 149 29.33 -8.43 -6.17
N SER A 150 29.69 -7.20 -5.81
CA SER A 150 31.03 -6.65 -6.03
C SER A 150 32.10 -7.32 -5.16
N GLY A 151 31.72 -7.76 -3.96
CA GLY A 151 32.67 -8.26 -2.95
C GLY A 151 33.61 -7.18 -2.40
N LEU A 152 33.33 -5.90 -2.65
CA LEU A 152 34.12 -4.77 -2.12
C LEU A 152 33.98 -4.64 -0.60
N PHE A 153 32.88 -5.14 -0.03
CA PHE A 153 32.65 -5.22 1.41
C PHE A 153 32.51 -6.68 1.85
N GLN A 154 32.81 -6.94 3.13
CA GLN A 154 32.50 -8.24 3.75
C GLN A 154 31.02 -8.35 4.10
N GLU A 155 30.39 -7.23 4.48
CA GLU A 155 29.01 -7.14 4.95
C GLU A 155 28.31 -5.92 4.34
N VAL A 156 27.06 -6.09 3.89
CA VAL A 156 26.21 -5.00 3.41
C VAL A 156 24.87 -5.06 4.14
N VAL A 157 24.50 -3.96 4.79
CA VAL A 157 23.26 -3.80 5.53
C VAL A 157 22.42 -2.73 4.85
N LEU A 158 21.16 -3.02 4.56
CA LEU A 158 20.18 -2.07 4.00
C LEU A 158 19.00 -1.93 4.96
N PHE A 159 18.61 -0.70 5.25
CA PHE A 159 17.35 -0.38 5.91
C PHE A 159 16.55 0.61 5.07
N MET A 160 15.29 0.30 4.81
CA MET A 160 14.37 1.17 4.06
C MET A 160 13.11 1.45 4.88
N ASP A 161 12.97 2.68 5.36
CA ASP A 161 11.75 3.18 6.00
C ASP A 161 10.88 3.95 5.00
N CYS A 162 10.24 3.18 4.12
CA CYS A 162 9.31 3.68 3.12
C CYS A 162 8.24 2.62 2.82
N CYS A 163 7.16 3.05 2.15
CA CYS A 163 6.10 2.13 1.73
C CYS A 163 6.62 1.18 0.64
N ARG A 164 6.03 -0.01 0.56
CA ARG A 164 6.29 -1.03 -0.47
C ARG A 164 4.98 -1.42 -1.15
N ASN A 165 4.03 -0.50 -1.24
CA ASN A 165 2.79 -0.74 -1.96
C ASN A 165 3.11 -0.79 -3.45
N GLU A 166 2.53 -1.77 -4.15
CA GLU A 166 2.52 -1.72 -5.60
C GLU A 166 1.60 -0.57 -6.00
N PRO A 167 2.10 0.44 -6.71
CA PRO A 167 1.22 1.35 -7.36
C PRO A 167 0.39 0.52 -8.35
N LEU A 168 -0.84 0.93 -8.58
CA LEU A 168 -1.69 0.35 -9.62
C LEU A 168 -1.13 0.64 -11.04
N ILE A 169 0.14 1.03 -11.17
CA ILE A 169 0.86 1.61 -12.30
C ILE A 169 2.33 1.15 -12.08
N ASN A 170 2.84 0.17 -12.83
CA ASN A 170 4.19 -0.42 -12.68
C ASN A 170 5.33 0.46 -13.23
N PHE A 171 5.70 1.56 -12.57
CA PHE A 171 6.74 2.46 -13.10
C PHE A 171 8.00 1.71 -13.58
N PRO A 172 8.60 2.11 -14.72
CA PRO A 172 9.79 1.46 -15.24
C PRO A 172 10.91 1.67 -14.24
N LEU A 173 11.54 0.59 -13.84
CA LEU A 173 12.61 0.67 -12.86
C LEU A 173 13.79 1.46 -13.46
N SER A 174 14.09 2.61 -12.88
CA SER A 174 15.28 3.39 -13.24
C SER A 174 16.48 2.83 -12.47
N LEU A 175 17.37 2.14 -13.17
CA LEU A 175 18.55 1.52 -12.59
C LEU A 175 19.82 2.34 -12.90
N PRO A 176 20.75 2.45 -11.94
CA PRO A 176 22.09 2.93 -12.23
C PRO A 176 22.75 2.10 -13.34
N ALA A 177 23.51 2.74 -14.22
CA ALA A 177 24.29 2.09 -15.29
C ALA A 177 25.53 1.35 -14.76
N TRP A 178 25.37 0.59 -13.69
CA TRP A 178 26.43 -0.17 -13.07
C TRP A 178 26.52 -1.54 -13.75
N GLY A 179 27.67 -1.82 -14.37
CA GLY A 179 27.93 -3.12 -14.99
C GLY A 179 27.82 -4.27 -13.98
N VAL A 180 27.50 -5.47 -14.46
CA VAL A 180 27.41 -6.67 -13.62
C VAL A 180 28.79 -7.01 -13.06
N SER A 181 28.92 -7.02 -11.74
CA SER A 181 30.14 -7.53 -11.09
C SER A 181 30.31 -9.02 -11.40
N THR A 182 31.52 -9.40 -11.83
CA THR A 182 31.93 -10.79 -12.08
C THR A 182 32.77 -11.37 -10.92
N SER A 183 32.80 -10.69 -9.78
CA SER A 183 33.53 -11.19 -8.60
C SER A 183 33.00 -12.56 -8.16
N ARG A 184 33.91 -13.46 -7.80
CA ARG A 184 33.57 -14.78 -7.23
C ARG A 184 33.21 -14.71 -5.74
N ASN A 185 33.57 -13.61 -5.07
CA ASN A 185 33.27 -13.39 -3.66
C ASN A 185 32.14 -12.37 -3.54
N ARG A 186 31.10 -12.70 -2.78
CA ARG A 186 30.00 -11.79 -2.43
C ARG A 186 30.08 -11.40 -0.95
N ALA A 187 29.58 -10.23 -0.61
CA ALA A 187 29.37 -9.83 0.77
C ALA A 187 28.25 -10.66 1.42
N LYS A 188 28.28 -10.76 2.76
CA LYS A 188 27.13 -11.17 3.57
C LYS A 188 26.08 -10.04 3.52
N LYS A 189 24.79 -10.36 3.36
CA LYS A 189 23.72 -9.35 3.27
C LYS A 189 22.68 -9.42 4.39
N PHE A 190 22.18 -8.25 4.82
CA PHE A 190 21.02 -8.12 5.71
C PHE A 190 20.18 -6.90 5.33
N TYR A 191 18.93 -7.13 4.96
CA TYR A 191 18.00 -6.12 4.51
C TYR A 191 16.81 -6.06 5.46
N GLY A 192 16.45 -4.86 5.91
CA GLY A 192 15.27 -4.60 6.72
C GLY A 192 14.38 -3.56 6.05
N PHE A 193 13.14 -3.92 5.80
CA PHE A 193 12.13 -3.04 5.23
C PHE A 193 11.07 -2.73 6.29
N ALA A 194 10.61 -1.47 6.31
CA ALA A 194 9.60 -1.04 7.28
C ALA A 194 8.29 -1.82 7.20
N THR A 195 7.98 -2.38 6.04
CA THR A 195 6.72 -3.08 5.79
C THR A 195 6.92 -4.20 4.77
N LYS A 196 6.05 -5.20 4.77
CA LYS A 196 6.01 -6.26 3.75
C LYS A 196 5.71 -5.71 2.35
N TRP A 197 6.02 -6.51 1.35
CA TRP A 197 5.61 -6.23 -0.03
C TRP A 197 4.10 -5.96 -0.14
N GLY A 198 3.73 -4.99 -0.97
CA GLY A 198 2.35 -4.51 -1.15
C GLY A 198 1.80 -3.66 0.01
N ARG A 199 2.59 -3.35 1.05
CA ARG A 199 2.11 -2.68 2.28
C ARG A 199 2.67 -1.27 2.45
N LEU A 200 2.08 -0.53 3.38
CA LEU A 200 2.47 0.84 3.71
C LEU A 200 3.30 0.89 5.01
N SER A 201 4.17 1.89 5.15
CA SER A 201 4.85 2.27 6.40
C SER A 201 4.18 3.51 7.04
N ARG A 202 4.51 3.82 8.31
CA ARG A 202 3.87 4.88 9.11
C ARG A 202 4.88 5.71 9.90
N GLU A 203 4.49 6.97 10.16
CA GLU A 203 5.14 7.87 11.11
C GLU A 203 4.20 8.23 12.27
N ARG A 204 4.78 8.48 13.46
CA ARG A 204 4.07 8.86 14.69
C ARG A 204 4.82 9.98 15.40
N MET A 205 4.10 10.72 16.24
CA MET A 205 4.72 11.61 17.22
C MET A 205 5.21 10.77 18.41
N ILE A 206 6.52 10.58 18.52
CA ILE A 206 7.17 9.82 19.59
C ILE A 206 8.07 10.81 20.35
N ASP A 207 7.92 10.89 21.67
CA ASP A 207 8.66 11.83 22.53
C ASP A 207 8.62 13.29 22.04
N GLY A 208 7.50 13.71 21.46
CA GLY A 208 7.28 15.07 20.96
C GLY A 208 7.89 15.36 19.58
N MET A 209 8.42 14.34 18.89
CA MET A 209 8.99 14.48 17.55
C MET A 209 8.35 13.48 16.57
N ALA A 210 8.10 13.90 15.33
CA ALA A 210 7.64 12.99 14.29
C ALA A 210 8.77 12.03 13.88
N GLN A 211 8.49 10.73 13.87
CA GLN A 211 9.43 9.67 13.52
C GLN A 211 8.72 8.48 12.86
N GLY A 212 9.42 7.81 11.95
CA GLY A 212 9.03 6.53 11.37
C GLY A 212 8.94 5.46 12.45
N VAL A 213 7.81 4.73 12.46
CA VAL A 213 7.54 3.68 13.45
C VAL A 213 8.56 2.55 13.35
N PHE A 214 8.99 2.22 12.13
CA PHE A 214 10.04 1.23 11.90
C PHE A 214 11.39 1.74 12.38
N THR A 215 11.80 2.95 11.99
CA THR A 215 13.13 3.46 12.36
C THR A 215 13.29 3.64 13.85
N TRP A 216 12.28 4.14 14.56
CA TRP A 216 12.34 4.22 16.02
C TRP A 216 12.52 2.84 16.64
N SER A 217 11.74 1.86 16.20
CA SER A 217 11.80 0.47 16.67
C SER A 217 13.14 -0.20 16.36
N LEU A 218 13.69 0.07 15.18
CA LEU A 218 15.00 -0.39 14.73
C LEU A 218 16.11 0.17 15.61
N LEU A 219 16.13 1.49 15.81
CA LEU A 219 17.15 2.14 16.64
C LEU A 219 17.05 1.74 18.10
N LYS A 220 15.84 1.53 18.62
CA LYS A 220 15.62 0.95 19.95
C LYS A 220 16.34 -0.39 20.09
N ALA A 221 16.09 -1.31 19.15
CA ALA A 221 16.71 -2.63 19.14
C ALA A 221 18.25 -2.57 18.94
N LEU A 222 18.74 -1.78 17.98
CA LEU A 222 20.18 -1.63 17.68
C LEU A 222 20.98 -1.05 18.86
N ARG A 223 20.36 -0.18 19.67
CA ARG A 223 20.95 0.37 20.91
C ARG A 223 20.96 -0.65 22.06
N GLY A 224 20.52 -1.89 21.81
CA GLY A 224 20.57 -3.00 22.75
C GLY A 224 19.44 -2.97 23.76
N ASP A 225 18.23 -2.59 23.34
CA ASP A 225 16.99 -2.84 24.11
C ASP A 225 16.50 -4.27 23.99
N VAL A 226 17.23 -5.10 23.24
CA VAL A 226 17.16 -6.56 23.20
C VAL A 226 18.57 -7.12 22.99
N THR A 227 18.91 -8.22 23.67
CA THR A 227 20.18 -8.94 23.47
C THR A 227 20.00 -10.42 23.76
N ASP A 228 20.84 -11.27 23.17
CA ASP A 228 20.97 -12.68 23.53
C ASP A 228 21.60 -12.85 24.94
N GLU A 229 21.78 -14.11 25.36
CA GLU A 229 22.42 -14.44 26.64
C GLU A 229 23.88 -13.97 26.74
N GLN A 230 24.52 -13.70 25.60
CA GLN A 230 25.90 -13.23 25.49
C GLN A 230 25.99 -11.70 25.38
N GLY A 231 24.86 -10.98 25.44
CA GLY A 231 24.80 -9.52 25.33
C GLY A 231 24.93 -8.98 23.91
N CYS A 232 24.77 -9.83 22.89
CA CYS A 232 24.80 -9.46 21.49
C CYS A 232 23.40 -9.09 20.99
N VAL A 233 23.31 -8.05 20.15
CA VAL A 233 22.12 -7.79 19.33
C VAL A 233 22.26 -8.66 18.08
N THR A 234 21.70 -9.87 18.11
CA THR A 234 21.69 -10.74 16.93
C THR A 234 20.53 -10.41 16.01
N GLU A 235 20.54 -11.03 14.84
CA GLU A 235 19.41 -11.06 13.92
C GLU A 235 18.07 -11.38 14.59
N GLN A 236 18.05 -12.41 15.42
CA GLN A 236 16.82 -12.92 16.01
C GLN A 236 16.21 -11.90 16.98
N GLU A 237 17.03 -11.32 17.86
CA GLU A 237 16.60 -10.28 18.79
C GLU A 237 16.15 -9.03 18.05
N LEU A 238 16.92 -8.59 17.04
CA LEU A 238 16.58 -7.40 16.25
C LEU A 238 15.20 -7.56 15.60
N LYS A 239 14.97 -8.65 14.87
CA LYS A 239 13.70 -8.92 14.17
C LYS A 239 12.52 -8.96 15.14
N GLY A 240 12.65 -9.71 16.24
CA GLY A 240 11.60 -9.83 17.26
C GLY A 240 11.26 -8.50 17.92
N SER A 241 12.28 -7.72 18.32
CA SER A 241 12.09 -6.41 18.95
C SER A 241 11.44 -5.40 18.01
N VAL A 242 11.89 -5.34 16.76
CA VAL A 242 11.34 -4.42 15.77
C VAL A 242 9.88 -4.77 15.47
N TYR A 243 9.59 -6.05 15.23
CA TYR A 243 8.23 -6.51 14.99
C TYR A 243 7.28 -6.13 16.14
N HIS A 244 7.73 -6.32 17.39
CA HIS A 244 6.92 -5.96 18.53
C HIS A 244 6.72 -4.45 18.68
N SER A 245 7.83 -3.70 18.71
CA SER A 245 7.81 -2.25 18.98
C SER A 245 6.95 -1.50 17.96
N VAL A 246 6.99 -1.91 16.69
CA VAL A 246 6.12 -1.36 15.65
C VAL A 246 4.64 -1.57 16.00
N ARG A 247 4.29 -2.74 16.54
CA ARG A 247 2.91 -3.04 16.92
C ARG A 247 2.45 -2.26 18.16
N GLU A 248 3.29 -2.16 19.20
CA GLU A 248 3.00 -1.40 20.41
C GLU A 248 2.67 0.07 20.06
N LEU A 249 3.54 0.71 19.28
CA LEU A 249 3.37 2.10 18.85
C LEU A 249 2.12 2.35 18.00
N LEU A 250 1.65 1.35 17.26
CA LEU A 250 0.43 1.45 16.46
C LEU A 250 -0.82 1.14 17.29
N ALA A 251 -0.72 0.30 18.33
CA ALA A 251 -1.80 -0.04 19.24
C ALA A 251 -2.21 1.10 20.19
N ASP A 252 -1.25 1.92 20.63
CA ASP A 252 -1.48 3.05 21.55
C ASP A 252 -2.21 4.26 20.93
N SER A 253 -2.64 4.16 19.68
CA SER A 253 -3.45 5.19 19.05
C SER A 253 -4.86 5.21 19.66
N GLN A 254 -5.08 6.09 20.65
CA GLN A 254 -6.41 6.44 21.19
C GLN A 254 -7.37 7.10 20.16
N ALA A 255 -7.14 6.89 18.86
CA ALA A 255 -8.04 7.34 17.81
C ALA A 255 -9.08 6.25 17.53
N GLN A 256 -10.32 6.52 17.93
CA GLN A 256 -11.50 5.97 17.25
C GLN A 256 -11.27 6.02 15.74
N GLY A 257 -11.26 4.87 15.04
CA GLY A 257 -11.41 4.87 13.58
C GLY A 257 -10.23 4.41 12.71
N GLY A 258 -8.98 4.38 13.16
CA GLY A 258 -7.84 4.13 12.26
C GLY A 258 -6.98 2.93 12.66
N GLY A 259 -7.37 1.70 12.28
CA GLY A 259 -6.50 0.53 12.43
C GLY A 259 -5.31 0.61 11.49
N GLU A 260 -4.28 1.35 11.86
CA GLU A 260 -3.02 1.41 11.10
C GLU A 260 -2.23 0.12 11.32
N PHE A 261 -1.74 -0.46 10.22
CA PHE A 261 -1.07 -1.75 10.22
C PHE A 261 0.25 -1.65 9.45
N GLN A 262 1.32 -2.18 10.06
CA GLN A 262 2.65 -2.26 9.49
C GLN A 262 3.33 -3.54 10.02
N ASP A 263 3.80 -4.40 9.13
CA ASP A 263 4.54 -5.62 9.44
C ASP A 263 5.95 -5.46 8.83
N PRO A 264 7.01 -5.23 9.62
CA PRO A 264 8.37 -5.20 9.12
C PRO A 264 8.75 -6.49 8.40
N ASP A 265 9.63 -6.37 7.41
CA ASP A 265 10.08 -7.48 6.58
C ASP A 265 11.61 -7.51 6.52
N PHE A 266 12.19 -8.70 6.56
CA PHE A 266 13.65 -8.86 6.63
C PHE A 266 14.11 -9.99 5.72
N ASP A 267 15.15 -9.72 4.92
CA ASP A 267 15.80 -10.68 4.01
C ASP A 267 17.32 -10.67 4.24
N GLY A 268 18.00 -11.80 4.10
CA GLY A 268 19.45 -11.85 4.25
C GLY A 268 20.05 -13.23 4.45
N ASP A 269 21.38 -13.24 4.63
CA ASP A 269 22.11 -14.40 5.13
C ASP A 269 21.95 -14.50 6.66
N ASP A 270 21.98 -15.70 7.24
CA ASP A 270 21.80 -15.91 8.69
C ASP A 270 23.03 -15.49 9.54
N ASP A 271 22.92 -15.58 10.87
CA ASP A 271 23.98 -15.38 11.86
C ASP A 271 24.50 -13.92 11.96
N TRP A 272 23.62 -12.91 11.86
CA TRP A 272 24.05 -11.52 12.05
C TRP A 272 24.27 -11.14 13.52
N ILE A 273 25.32 -10.34 13.73
CA ILE A 273 25.57 -9.62 14.97
C ILE A 273 25.75 -8.15 14.62
N PHE A 274 24.84 -7.31 15.10
CA PHE A 274 24.86 -5.87 14.85
C PHE A 274 25.74 -5.14 15.84
N SER A 275 25.70 -5.55 17.11
CA SER A 275 26.54 -5.01 18.17
C SER A 275 26.72 -6.05 19.28
N GLN A 276 27.81 -5.92 20.04
CA GLN A 276 28.07 -6.71 21.24
C GLN A 276 28.17 -5.76 22.44
N ASN A 277 27.16 -5.78 23.30
CA ASN A 277 27.13 -4.96 24.51
C ASN A 277 27.66 -5.79 25.67
N ALA A 278 28.96 -5.70 25.98
CA ALA A 278 29.66 -6.48 27.00
C ALA A 278 29.12 -6.36 28.45
N ALA A 279 28.04 -5.61 28.67
CA ALA A 279 27.49 -5.29 30.00
C ALA A 279 25.96 -5.36 30.10
N LYS A 280 25.21 -5.77 29.06
CA LYS A 280 23.74 -5.85 29.13
C LYS A 280 23.30 -7.30 29.28
N HIS A 281 22.67 -7.62 30.42
CA HIS A 281 21.81 -8.80 30.53
C HIS A 281 20.65 -8.66 29.52
N PRO A 282 20.04 -9.76 29.04
CA PRO A 282 18.83 -9.67 28.24
C PRO A 282 17.85 -8.75 28.97
N PRO A 283 17.44 -7.64 28.34
CA PRO A 283 16.68 -6.59 29.01
C PRO A 283 15.40 -7.19 29.57
N GLN A 284 15.19 -6.97 30.86
CA GLN A 284 13.99 -7.41 31.54
C GLN A 284 13.05 -6.22 31.71
N ALA A 285 11.79 -6.43 31.38
CA ALA A 285 10.73 -5.50 31.70
C ALA A 285 10.38 -5.63 33.18
N THR A 286 10.19 -4.49 33.82
CA THR A 286 9.57 -4.46 35.15
C THR A 286 8.06 -4.67 34.98
N VAL A 287 7.58 -5.87 35.32
CA VAL A 287 6.15 -6.20 35.25
C VAL A 287 5.55 -6.09 36.64
N GLN A 288 4.58 -5.20 36.80
CA GLN A 288 3.78 -5.04 37.99
C GLN A 288 2.44 -5.75 37.79
N ILE A 289 2.28 -6.91 38.41
CA ILE A 289 1.04 -7.68 38.39
C ILE A 289 0.17 -7.19 39.55
N ASP A 290 -0.92 -6.52 39.22
CA ASP A 290 -1.95 -6.18 40.18
C ASP A 290 -2.85 -7.40 40.40
N VAL A 291 -2.68 -8.02 41.57
CA VAL A 291 -3.49 -9.17 41.99
C VAL A 291 -4.89 -8.76 42.46
N GLY A 292 -5.23 -7.46 42.47
CA GLY A 292 -6.56 -6.94 42.75
C GLY A 292 -7.12 -7.40 44.10
N GLN A 293 -8.40 -7.77 44.14
CA GLN A 293 -9.07 -8.35 45.32
C GLN A 293 -8.99 -9.89 45.35
N LEU A 294 -7.90 -10.50 44.90
CA LEU A 294 -7.70 -11.93 45.09
C LEU A 294 -7.84 -12.29 46.58
N ASP A 295 -8.48 -13.42 46.87
CA ASP A 295 -8.54 -13.93 48.24
C ASP A 295 -7.10 -14.06 48.80
N PRO A 296 -6.82 -13.53 50.01
CA PRO A 296 -5.51 -13.61 50.64
C PRO A 296 -4.91 -15.03 50.71
N ALA A 297 -5.74 -16.06 50.70
CA ALA A 297 -5.33 -17.47 50.74
C ALA A 297 -4.98 -18.07 49.36
N MET A 298 -5.28 -17.39 48.26
CA MET A 298 -4.99 -17.87 46.91
C MET A 298 -3.60 -17.47 46.44
N SER A 299 -2.94 -18.34 45.69
CA SER A 299 -1.69 -18.05 45.00
C SER A 299 -1.89 -17.87 43.50
N VAL A 300 -1.04 -17.05 42.88
CA VAL A 300 -0.91 -16.86 41.45
C VAL A 300 0.46 -17.38 41.03
N THR A 301 0.50 -18.33 40.12
CA THR A 301 1.72 -18.90 39.54
C THR A 301 1.96 -18.26 38.18
N LEU A 302 3.16 -17.74 37.95
CA LEU A 302 3.61 -17.25 36.64
C LEU A 302 4.40 -18.35 35.94
N MET A 303 4.07 -18.59 34.68
CA MET A 303 4.75 -19.54 33.79
C MET A 303 5.15 -18.84 32.50
N ASP A 304 6.23 -19.30 31.86
CA ASP A 304 6.58 -18.92 30.50
C ASP A 304 5.81 -19.75 29.45
N ALA A 305 6.05 -19.45 28.17
CA ALA A 305 5.46 -20.15 27.03
C ALA A 305 5.79 -21.65 26.94
N SER A 306 6.84 -22.12 27.63
CA SER A 306 7.19 -23.54 27.74
C SER A 306 6.52 -24.22 28.94
N HIS A 307 5.65 -23.49 29.65
CA HIS A 307 4.98 -23.89 30.88
C HIS A 307 5.96 -24.08 32.07
N THR A 308 7.16 -23.49 31.98
CA THR A 308 8.11 -23.48 33.10
C THR A 308 7.68 -22.44 34.12
N VAL A 309 7.57 -22.84 35.39
CA VAL A 309 7.19 -21.94 36.50
C VAL A 309 8.31 -20.96 36.80
N ILE A 310 8.02 -19.66 36.64
CA ILE A 310 8.94 -18.56 36.94
C ILE A 310 8.82 -18.13 38.39
N GLY A 311 7.60 -18.11 38.93
CA GLY A 311 7.36 -17.68 40.30
C GLY A 311 5.94 -17.96 40.77
N THR A 312 5.71 -17.83 42.08
CA THR A 312 4.38 -17.94 42.68
C THR A 312 4.23 -16.87 43.76
N HIS A 313 3.09 -16.19 43.79
CA HIS A 313 2.82 -15.05 44.67
C HIS A 313 1.46 -15.21 45.35
N MET A 314 1.35 -14.87 46.63
CA MET A 314 0.08 -15.00 47.37
C MET A 314 -0.72 -13.70 47.28
N GLY A 315 -2.05 -13.80 47.17
CA GLY A 315 -2.95 -12.63 47.18
C GLY A 315 -2.76 -11.73 48.40
N LYS A 316 -2.44 -12.31 49.57
CA LYS A 316 -2.16 -11.54 50.80
C LYS A 316 -0.95 -10.60 50.70
N ASP A 317 -0.04 -10.87 49.77
CA ASP A 317 1.22 -10.14 49.62
C ASP A 317 1.06 -8.91 48.68
N GLY A 318 -0.15 -8.67 48.15
CA GLY A 318 -0.47 -7.50 47.34
C GLY A 318 0.15 -7.54 45.94
N ALA A 319 0.36 -6.37 45.32
CA ALA A 319 0.91 -6.26 43.96
C ALA A 319 2.28 -6.97 43.84
N TRP A 320 2.45 -7.73 42.76
CA TRP A 320 3.66 -8.51 42.51
C TRP A 320 4.51 -7.84 41.44
N GLN A 321 5.70 -7.38 41.81
CA GLN A 321 6.67 -6.83 40.87
C GLN A 321 7.71 -7.90 40.51
N ILE A 322 7.90 -8.16 39.23
CA ILE A 322 8.84 -9.16 38.72
C ILE A 322 9.54 -8.65 37.45
N GLN A 323 10.79 -9.05 37.26
CA GLN A 323 11.55 -8.77 36.05
C GLN A 323 11.41 -9.94 35.08
N LEU A 324 10.88 -9.67 33.89
CA LEU A 324 10.64 -10.71 32.87
C LEU A 324 11.36 -10.35 31.57
N SER A 325 11.98 -11.35 30.95
CA SER A 325 12.53 -11.22 29.61
C SER A 325 11.41 -11.09 28.57
N PRO A 326 11.72 -10.73 27.31
CA PRO A 326 10.72 -10.73 26.26
C PRO A 326 10.17 -12.15 25.99
N GLY A 327 8.86 -12.29 25.79
CA GLY A 327 8.21 -13.58 25.54
C GLY A 327 6.74 -13.60 25.93
N PHE A 328 6.09 -14.77 25.77
CA PHE A 328 4.71 -14.99 26.22
C PHE A 328 4.68 -15.63 27.61
N TYR A 329 3.74 -15.18 28.43
CA TYR A 329 3.62 -15.56 29.82
C TYR A 329 2.17 -15.87 30.18
N GLN A 330 2.02 -16.75 31.16
CA GLN A 330 0.74 -17.16 31.72
C GLN A 330 0.76 -16.98 33.22
N LEU A 331 -0.22 -16.24 33.76
CA LEU A 331 -0.59 -16.28 35.17
C LEU A 331 -1.66 -17.33 35.38
N GLN A 332 -1.54 -18.15 36.42
CA GLN A 332 -2.53 -19.13 36.81
C GLN A 332 -2.85 -19.03 38.30
N VAL A 333 -4.13 -18.87 38.66
CA VAL A 333 -4.57 -18.86 40.07
C VAL A 333 -4.78 -20.29 40.56
N SER A 334 -4.07 -20.68 41.61
CA SER A 334 -3.92 -22.08 42.02
C SER A 334 -5.21 -22.74 42.53
N ALA A 335 -6.14 -21.96 43.11
CA ALA A 335 -7.39 -22.49 43.67
C ALA A 335 -8.52 -22.63 42.64
N THR A 336 -8.52 -21.79 41.61
CA THR A 336 -9.60 -21.68 40.62
C THR A 336 -9.21 -22.23 39.25
N GLY A 337 -7.91 -22.44 39.00
CA GLY A 337 -7.38 -22.83 37.68
C GLY A 337 -7.45 -21.71 36.63
N GLN A 338 -7.83 -20.50 37.06
CA GLN A 338 -8.01 -19.31 36.23
C GLN A 338 -6.69 -18.86 35.60
N LYS A 339 -6.69 -18.60 34.28
CA LYS A 339 -5.48 -18.21 33.54
C LYS A 339 -5.57 -16.80 32.93
N LYS A 340 -4.47 -16.04 32.95
CA LYS A 340 -4.33 -14.79 32.21
C LYS A 340 -3.03 -14.80 31.41
N PHE A 341 -3.15 -14.59 30.11
CA PHE A 341 -2.02 -14.53 29.18
C PHE A 341 -1.61 -13.08 28.95
N PHE A 342 -0.32 -12.86 28.82
CA PHE A 342 0.24 -11.57 28.43
C PHE A 342 1.60 -11.77 27.78
N ASP A 343 2.03 -10.78 27.02
CA ASP A 343 3.36 -10.70 26.43
C ASP A 343 4.20 -9.63 27.13
N VAL A 344 5.49 -9.92 27.25
CA VAL A 344 6.49 -8.96 27.71
C VAL A 344 7.43 -8.67 26.57
N THR A 345 7.71 -7.40 26.37
CA THR A 345 8.27 -6.95 25.11
C THR A 345 9.29 -5.84 25.35
N GLY A 346 10.55 -6.17 25.08
CA GLY A 346 11.68 -5.30 25.43
C GLY A 346 11.77 -5.02 26.94
N SER A 347 12.11 -3.78 27.29
CA SER A 347 12.43 -3.34 28.67
C SER A 347 11.38 -2.42 29.31
N ASN A 348 10.29 -2.09 28.60
CA ASN A 348 9.26 -1.16 29.08
C ASN A 348 8.56 -1.73 30.33
N ALA A 349 8.24 -0.89 31.30
CA ALA A 349 7.48 -1.33 32.48
C ALA A 349 6.02 -1.61 32.10
N LEU A 350 5.47 -2.74 32.55
CA LEU A 350 4.12 -3.22 32.22
C LEU A 350 3.30 -3.38 33.50
N THR A 351 1.99 -3.08 33.43
CA THR A 351 1.06 -3.37 34.53
C THR A 351 -0.03 -4.34 34.08
N ILE A 352 -0.16 -5.47 34.76
CA ILE A 352 -1.11 -6.54 34.43
C ILE A 352 -2.14 -6.66 35.56
N SER A 353 -3.40 -6.30 35.33
CA SER A 353 -4.51 -6.60 36.27
C SER A 353 -5.07 -8.01 36.01
N LEU A 354 -5.58 -8.72 37.01
CA LEU A 354 -6.23 -10.03 36.85
C LEU A 354 -7.73 -9.99 36.46
N ASP A 355 -8.31 -8.83 36.10
CA ASP A 355 -9.74 -8.78 35.75
C ASP A 355 -10.07 -9.50 34.41
N GLY A 356 -11.10 -10.37 34.44
CA GLY A 356 -11.63 -11.14 33.30
C GLY A 356 -10.92 -12.47 33.05
N ILE A 357 -11.45 -13.59 33.56
CA ILE A 357 -10.73 -14.88 33.54
C ILE A 357 -11.65 -16.09 33.25
N ALA A 358 -11.17 -16.99 32.38
CA ALA A 358 -11.74 -18.32 32.13
C ALA A 358 -10.85 -19.43 32.75
N ALA A 359 -11.45 -20.59 33.04
CA ALA A 359 -10.81 -21.70 33.75
C ALA A 359 -10.71 -22.94 32.87
N GLU A 360 -9.51 -23.48 32.63
CA GLU A 360 -9.27 -24.78 31.97
C GLU A 360 -8.02 -25.49 32.50
N GLN A 361 -8.02 -26.84 32.47
CA GLN A 361 -7.16 -27.74 33.25
C GLN A 361 -6.38 -28.79 32.40
N HIS A 362 -5.10 -28.92 32.75
CA HIS A 362 -4.19 -30.10 32.84
C HIS A 362 -3.50 -30.82 31.65
N ASP A 363 -2.20 -31.06 31.94
CA ASP A 363 -1.22 -32.13 31.65
C ASP A 363 -0.60 -32.36 30.26
N ALA A 364 0.73 -32.61 30.30
CA ALA A 364 1.67 -32.52 29.19
C ALA A 364 2.13 -33.89 28.65
N ILE A 365 1.89 -34.14 27.36
CA ILE A 365 2.58 -35.13 26.53
C ILE A 365 2.92 -34.54 25.15
N THR A 366 4.19 -34.55 24.76
CA THR A 366 4.82 -33.96 23.56
C THR A 366 4.35 -34.47 22.18
N GLU A 367 3.05 -34.43 21.90
CA GLU A 367 2.51 -34.56 20.53
C GLU A 367 2.01 -33.19 20.04
N LYS A 368 2.20 -32.91 18.74
CA LYS A 368 1.64 -31.70 18.10
C LYS A 368 0.13 -31.65 18.30
N VAL A 369 -0.37 -30.46 18.61
CA VAL A 369 -1.76 -30.17 18.89
C VAL A 369 -2.41 -29.55 17.67
N ARG A 370 -3.56 -30.07 17.28
CA ARG A 370 -4.36 -29.48 16.19
C ARG A 370 -5.05 -28.22 16.68
N LEU A 371 -4.79 -27.08 16.05
CA LEU A 371 -5.51 -25.84 16.23
C LEU A 371 -6.45 -25.64 15.03
N VAL A 372 -7.73 -25.44 15.31
CA VAL A 372 -8.77 -25.12 14.34
C VAL A 372 -9.31 -23.73 14.67
N VAL A 373 -9.06 -22.77 13.79
CA VAL A 373 -9.54 -21.40 13.92
C VAL A 373 -10.66 -21.17 12.92
N ASP A 374 -11.78 -20.60 13.37
CA ASP A 374 -12.93 -20.23 12.55
C ASP A 374 -13.22 -18.74 12.71
N ALA A 375 -13.22 -18.00 11.60
CA ALA A 375 -13.47 -16.57 11.58
C ALA A 375 -14.93 -16.19 11.26
N GLU A 376 -15.82 -17.17 11.13
CA GLU A 376 -17.25 -17.08 10.78
C GLU A 376 -17.53 -16.52 9.37
N ASN A 377 -16.67 -15.62 8.86
CA ASN A 377 -16.73 -15.03 7.54
C ASN A 377 -15.52 -15.45 6.70
N ALA A 378 -15.77 -16.03 5.52
CA ALA A 378 -14.73 -16.49 4.59
C ALA A 378 -13.74 -15.40 4.17
N ALA A 379 -14.16 -14.13 4.15
CA ALA A 379 -13.33 -12.99 3.78
C ALA A 379 -12.51 -12.42 4.97
N THR A 380 -12.38 -13.15 6.07
CA THR A 380 -11.50 -12.78 7.19
C THR A 380 -10.20 -13.58 7.11
N GLU A 381 -9.07 -12.89 7.14
CA GLU A 381 -7.74 -13.53 7.17
C GLU A 381 -7.38 -13.94 8.60
N ILE A 382 -6.77 -15.12 8.74
CA ILE A 382 -6.29 -15.65 10.01
C ILE A 382 -4.76 -15.79 9.99
N PHE A 383 -4.07 -15.32 11.03
CA PHE A 383 -2.64 -15.49 11.24
C PHE A 383 -2.35 -16.11 12.61
N ILE A 384 -1.32 -16.95 12.70
CA ILE A 384 -0.86 -17.53 13.97
C ILE A 384 0.58 -17.09 14.23
N ILE A 385 0.83 -16.62 15.45
CA ILE A 385 2.10 -16.06 15.92
C ILE A 385 2.56 -16.85 17.14
N ASP A 386 3.84 -17.26 17.18
CA ASP A 386 4.45 -17.97 18.31
C ASP A 386 5.03 -17.03 19.38
N ASN A 387 5.60 -17.62 20.43
CA ASN A 387 6.26 -16.95 21.55
C ASN A 387 7.56 -16.22 21.21
N HIS A 388 8.14 -16.44 20.03
CA HIS A 388 9.25 -15.65 19.49
C HIS A 388 8.74 -14.50 18.61
N PHE A 389 7.42 -14.25 18.64
CA PHE A 389 6.72 -13.27 17.82
C PHE A 389 6.85 -13.53 16.31
N GLN A 390 7.15 -14.77 15.92
CA GLN A 390 7.25 -15.18 14.53
C GLN A 390 5.91 -15.73 14.04
N ARG A 391 5.62 -15.53 12.75
CA ARG A 391 4.48 -16.18 12.11
C ARG A 391 4.83 -17.65 11.88
N VAL A 392 4.05 -18.56 12.46
CA VAL A 392 4.39 -19.99 12.57
C VAL A 392 4.18 -20.78 11.27
N THR A 393 3.70 -20.15 10.20
CA THR A 393 3.41 -20.82 8.92
C THR A 393 4.31 -20.28 7.80
N GLU A 394 5.14 -21.16 7.26
CA GLU A 394 5.84 -21.01 5.98
C GLU A 394 4.91 -21.48 4.85
N GLY A 395 4.55 -20.58 3.93
CA GLY A 395 3.68 -20.87 2.80
C GLY A 395 2.43 -20.00 2.80
N ILE A 396 2.15 -19.44 1.62
CA ILE A 396 1.07 -18.49 1.35
C ILE A 396 -0.28 -19.10 1.78
N THR A 397 -0.88 -18.54 2.83
CA THR A 397 -2.27 -18.07 2.93
C THR A 397 -2.56 -17.82 4.41
N GLY A 398 -3.11 -16.64 4.74
CA GLY A 398 -3.91 -16.59 5.97
C GLY A 398 -5.13 -17.44 5.70
N GLY A 399 -5.43 -18.44 6.54
CA GLY A 399 -6.64 -19.26 6.33
C GLY A 399 -7.84 -18.32 6.22
N HIS A 400 -8.50 -18.33 5.07
CA HIS A 400 -9.61 -17.44 4.76
C HIS A 400 -10.86 -18.04 5.38
N GLY A 401 -11.41 -17.40 6.41
CA GLY A 401 -12.57 -17.90 7.15
C GLY A 401 -12.30 -19.08 8.07
N GLN A 402 -11.39 -19.99 7.72
CA GLN A 402 -11.04 -21.14 8.55
C GLN A 402 -9.57 -21.52 8.36
N LEU A 403 -8.90 -21.93 9.44
CA LEU A 403 -7.51 -22.38 9.43
C LEU A 403 -7.36 -23.61 10.32
N GLU A 404 -6.78 -24.69 9.79
CA GLU A 404 -6.40 -25.87 10.57
C GLU A 404 -4.90 -26.09 10.48
N VAL A 405 -4.21 -26.20 11.62
CA VAL A 405 -2.76 -26.43 11.67
C VAL A 405 -2.36 -27.25 12.89
N ASP A 406 -1.37 -28.14 12.72
CA ASP A 406 -0.80 -28.94 13.81
C ASP A 406 0.49 -28.24 14.32
N LEU A 407 0.45 -27.75 15.57
CA LEU A 407 1.49 -26.93 16.18
C LEU A 407 2.08 -27.59 17.42
N GLU A 408 3.31 -27.22 17.78
CA GLU A 408 3.91 -27.69 19.04
C GLU A 408 3.13 -27.16 20.25
N PRO A 409 3.11 -27.86 21.39
CA PRO A 409 2.52 -27.33 22.61
C PRO A 409 3.16 -25.99 23.02
N GLY A 410 2.36 -25.04 23.47
CA GLY A 410 2.82 -23.70 23.85
C GLY A 410 1.73 -22.64 23.72
N ILE A 411 2.10 -21.39 24.00
CA ILE A 411 1.20 -20.25 23.87
C ILE A 411 1.39 -19.62 22.49
N TYR A 412 0.28 -19.40 21.80
CA TYR A 412 0.20 -18.75 20.49
C TYR A 412 -0.74 -17.56 20.55
N LYS A 413 -0.56 -16.65 19.60
CA LYS A 413 -1.47 -15.53 19.36
C LYS A 413 -2.10 -15.71 17.98
N VAL A 414 -3.42 -15.84 17.95
CA VAL A 414 -4.23 -15.91 16.73
C VAL A 414 -4.74 -14.51 16.41
N LYS A 415 -4.54 -14.07 15.18
CA LYS A 415 -4.88 -12.75 14.69
C LYS A 415 -5.90 -12.86 13.55
N PHE A 416 -6.99 -12.13 13.68
CA PHE A 416 -8.07 -12.03 12.71
C PHE A 416 -8.02 -10.66 12.04
N VAL A 417 -8.11 -10.63 10.70
CA VAL A 417 -8.10 -9.38 9.93
C VAL A 417 -9.30 -9.33 8.99
N ALA A 418 -10.17 -8.34 9.20
CA ALA A 418 -11.33 -8.06 8.36
C ALA A 418 -11.23 -6.63 7.82
N GLY A 419 -10.87 -6.48 6.54
CA GLY A 419 -10.67 -5.18 5.93
C GLY A 419 -9.46 -4.47 6.56
N PHE A 420 -9.70 -3.34 7.22
CA PHE A 420 -8.67 -2.63 8.03
C PHE A 420 -8.74 -2.96 9.53
N LEU A 421 -9.72 -3.74 9.98
CA LEU A 421 -9.84 -4.14 11.38
C LEU A 421 -8.92 -5.32 11.67
N MET A 422 -8.27 -5.29 12.83
CA MET A 422 -7.50 -6.40 13.38
C MET A 422 -7.95 -6.68 14.81
N GLN A 423 -8.12 -7.96 15.15
CA GLN A 423 -8.29 -8.40 16.53
C GLN A 423 -7.44 -9.65 16.80
N GLU A 424 -7.10 -9.87 18.07
CA GLU A 424 -6.18 -10.94 18.47
C GLU A 424 -6.70 -11.70 19.67
N ARG A 425 -6.35 -13.00 19.73
CA ARG A 425 -6.63 -13.88 20.87
C ARG A 425 -5.42 -14.74 21.18
N TYR A 426 -5.12 -14.88 22.47
CA TYR A 426 -4.18 -15.88 22.95
C TYR A 426 -4.83 -17.26 22.97
N VAL A 427 -4.04 -18.27 22.60
CA VAL A 427 -4.45 -19.67 22.54
C VAL A 427 -3.32 -20.49 23.15
N GLU A 428 -3.67 -21.31 24.14
CA GLU A 428 -2.75 -22.26 24.74
C GLU A 428 -2.98 -23.62 24.08
N LEU A 429 -1.92 -24.19 23.50
CA LEU A 429 -1.94 -25.53 22.94
C LEU A 429 -1.31 -26.49 23.92
N GLN A 430 -2.14 -27.39 24.45
CA GLN A 430 -1.71 -28.36 25.43
C GLN A 430 -1.47 -29.72 24.81
N ALA A 431 -0.34 -30.28 25.18
CA ALA A 431 0.20 -31.49 24.63
C ALA A 431 -0.72 -32.71 24.97
N GLY A 432 -1.29 -33.37 23.97
CA GLY A 432 -2.30 -34.44 24.14
C GLY A 432 -3.77 -33.99 24.21
N SER A 433 -4.05 -32.70 23.98
CA SER A 433 -5.42 -32.18 23.89
C SER A 433 -6.13 -32.59 22.60
N SER A 434 -7.47 -32.65 22.64
CA SER A 434 -8.31 -32.67 21.43
C SER A 434 -8.09 -31.40 20.62
N PRO A 435 -8.46 -31.36 19.32
CA PRO A 435 -8.31 -30.15 18.51
C PRO A 435 -8.83 -28.91 19.24
N VAL A 436 -7.98 -27.91 19.42
CA VAL A 436 -8.32 -26.64 20.08
C VAL A 436 -9.09 -25.80 19.08
N LEU A 437 -10.31 -25.40 19.44
CA LEU A 437 -11.21 -24.62 18.58
C LEU A 437 -11.19 -23.16 19.02
N VAL A 438 -10.95 -22.25 18.08
CA VAL A 438 -10.88 -20.81 18.34
C VAL A 438 -11.76 -20.06 17.35
N SER A 439 -12.82 -19.43 17.85
CA SER A 439 -13.69 -18.59 17.03
C SER A 439 -13.24 -17.14 17.05
N ALA A 440 -13.44 -16.44 15.93
CA ALA A 440 -13.24 -15.01 15.87
C ALA A 440 -14.12 -14.28 16.91
N PRO A 441 -13.60 -13.20 17.51
CA PRO A 441 -14.47 -12.22 18.16
C PRO A 441 -15.36 -11.50 17.13
N GLU A 442 -16.32 -10.68 17.58
CA GLU A 442 -17.16 -9.90 16.68
C GLU A 442 -16.33 -8.88 15.87
N LEU A 443 -16.22 -9.11 14.55
CA LEU A 443 -15.40 -8.30 13.64
C LEU A 443 -16.23 -7.25 12.90
N SER A 444 -16.34 -6.07 13.51
CA SER A 444 -17.00 -4.90 12.91
C SER A 444 -16.02 -3.99 12.15
N PHE A 445 -15.79 -4.26 10.86
CA PHE A 445 -14.89 -3.43 10.04
C PHE A 445 -15.55 -2.10 9.60
N SER A 446 -14.78 -1.14 9.09
CA SER A 446 -15.30 0.15 8.60
C SER A 446 -15.63 0.13 7.11
N THR A 447 -16.72 0.78 6.72
CA THR A 447 -17.15 0.90 5.33
C THR A 447 -17.99 2.15 5.10
N SER A 448 -18.07 2.62 3.84
CA SER A 448 -18.96 3.70 3.45
C SER A 448 -20.45 3.29 3.47
N VAL A 449 -20.72 1.99 3.44
CA VAL A 449 -22.06 1.42 3.36
C VAL A 449 -22.64 1.24 4.77
N PRO A 450 -23.92 1.53 5.02
CA PRO A 450 -24.55 1.17 6.29
C PRO A 450 -24.91 -0.33 6.29
N LEU A 451 -23.90 -1.21 6.34
CA LEU A 451 -24.09 -2.67 6.45
C LEU A 451 -24.23 -3.09 7.91
N LYS A 452 -25.07 -4.08 8.21
CA LYS A 452 -25.13 -4.66 9.56
C LYS A 452 -23.77 -5.22 10.00
N GLU A 453 -23.53 -5.19 11.31
CA GLU A 453 -22.31 -5.72 11.95
C GLU A 453 -21.02 -5.03 11.46
N THR A 454 -21.11 -3.77 11.03
CA THR A 454 -19.94 -2.94 10.68
C THR A 454 -19.85 -1.75 11.63
N ARG A 455 -18.63 -1.27 11.87
CA ARG A 455 -18.36 -0.25 12.90
C ARG A 455 -19.00 1.10 12.59
N THR A 456 -19.13 1.41 11.31
CA THR A 456 -19.61 2.71 10.82
C THR A 456 -21.13 2.76 10.69
N THR A 457 -21.85 1.68 11.01
CA THR A 457 -23.29 1.59 10.78
C THR A 457 -24.09 2.19 11.92
N GLN A 458 -25.22 2.81 11.54
CA GLN A 458 -26.21 3.36 12.45
C GLN A 458 -27.60 3.01 11.90
N ASP A 459 -28.50 2.54 12.76
CA ASP A 459 -29.81 1.98 12.37
C ASP A 459 -30.62 2.90 11.46
N TYR A 460 -30.57 4.23 11.68
CA TYR A 460 -31.31 5.17 10.85
C TYR A 460 -30.72 5.34 9.45
N HIS A 461 -29.40 5.19 9.26
CA HIS A 461 -28.79 5.20 7.94
C HIS A 461 -29.13 3.93 7.15
N GLU A 462 -29.24 2.78 7.82
CA GLU A 462 -29.71 1.53 7.20
C GLU A 462 -31.10 1.71 6.61
N GLU A 463 -32.04 2.18 7.43
CA GLU A 463 -33.44 2.36 7.04
C GLU A 463 -33.57 3.45 5.97
N SER A 464 -32.88 4.58 6.12
CA SER A 464 -32.92 5.69 5.16
C SER A 464 -32.40 5.26 3.78
N ALA A 465 -31.29 4.52 3.73
CA ALA A 465 -30.76 4.00 2.48
C ALA A 465 -31.70 2.97 1.84
N ASN A 466 -32.31 2.09 2.65
CA ASN A 466 -33.28 1.09 2.20
C ASN A 466 -34.52 1.76 1.58
N GLN A 467 -35.08 2.78 2.22
CA GLN A 467 -36.24 3.51 1.72
C GLN A 467 -35.90 4.33 0.47
N ALA A 468 -34.85 5.14 0.52
CA ALA A 468 -34.46 6.02 -0.58
C ALA A 468 -34.09 5.23 -1.85
N SER A 469 -33.40 4.09 -1.71
CA SER A 469 -33.04 3.25 -2.86
C SER A 469 -34.24 2.64 -3.60
N LYS A 470 -35.42 2.54 -2.96
CA LYS A 470 -36.63 1.99 -3.58
C LYS A 470 -37.48 3.04 -4.28
N ARG A 471 -37.23 4.32 -4.05
CA ARG A 471 -37.97 5.45 -4.62
C ARG A 471 -37.18 6.08 -5.75
N ILE A 472 -37.76 6.22 -6.94
CA ILE A 472 -37.13 6.99 -8.02
C ILE A 472 -37.25 8.48 -7.70
N HIS A 473 -36.11 9.17 -7.62
CA HIS A 473 -36.02 10.60 -7.32
C HIS A 473 -35.97 11.45 -8.59
N TYR A 474 -35.35 10.91 -9.65
CA TYR A 474 -35.18 11.61 -10.91
C TYR A 474 -35.09 10.63 -12.08
N GLU A 475 -35.70 10.96 -13.21
CA GLU A 475 -35.75 10.12 -14.42
C GLU A 475 -35.01 10.83 -15.56
N VAL A 476 -33.94 10.19 -16.06
CA VAL A 476 -33.13 10.67 -17.18
C VAL A 476 -33.14 9.68 -18.35
N GLY A 477 -33.40 8.40 -18.07
CA GLY A 477 -33.50 7.33 -19.05
C GLY A 477 -34.33 6.15 -18.53
N ILE A 478 -34.21 4.99 -19.17
CA ILE A 478 -34.97 3.77 -18.84
C ILE A 478 -34.11 2.51 -18.91
N GLY A 479 -34.50 1.49 -18.14
CA GLY A 479 -33.89 0.15 -18.22
C GLY A 479 -32.82 -0.14 -17.16
N SER A 480 -32.23 0.87 -16.52
CA SER A 480 -31.35 0.71 -15.36
C SER A 480 -31.58 1.79 -14.30
N GLN A 481 -30.94 1.65 -13.14
CA GLN A 481 -30.99 2.64 -12.07
C GLN A 481 -29.60 2.86 -11.44
N LEU A 482 -29.35 4.09 -10.98
CA LEU A 482 -28.18 4.47 -10.18
C LEU A 482 -28.66 5.06 -8.84
N PHE A 483 -28.40 4.37 -7.74
CA PHE A 483 -28.62 4.88 -6.39
C PHE A 483 -27.31 5.41 -5.81
N VAL A 484 -27.29 6.66 -5.37
CA VAL A 484 -26.16 7.30 -4.70
C VAL A 484 -26.57 7.68 -3.28
N PHE A 485 -25.76 7.30 -2.29
CA PHE A 485 -25.99 7.60 -0.89
C PHE A 485 -24.72 8.15 -0.24
N VAL A 486 -24.73 9.43 0.12
CA VAL A 486 -23.61 10.13 0.76
C VAL A 486 -23.86 10.27 2.25
N ARG A 487 -22.89 9.91 3.08
CA ARG A 487 -22.99 9.94 4.55
C ARG A 487 -21.93 10.85 5.15
N ASP A 488 -22.35 11.67 6.11
CA ASP A 488 -21.46 12.52 6.90
C ASP A 488 -21.43 12.09 8.36
N LEU A 489 -20.52 11.17 8.68
CA LEU A 489 -20.37 10.64 10.04
C LEU A 489 -19.70 11.64 11.00
N ALA A 490 -19.05 12.69 10.47
CA ALA A 490 -18.26 13.61 11.28
C ALA A 490 -19.09 14.79 11.81
N LYS A 491 -20.24 15.10 11.18
CA LYS A 491 -21.08 16.28 11.48
C LYS A 491 -20.33 17.63 11.47
N GLN A 492 -19.13 17.68 10.88
CA GLN A 492 -18.21 18.82 10.97
C GLN A 492 -18.14 19.68 9.69
N GLY A 493 -18.74 19.24 8.58
CA GLY A 493 -18.74 20.00 7.33
C GLY A 493 -19.81 21.09 7.30
N CYS A 494 -19.46 22.33 6.92
CA CYS A 494 -20.41 23.45 6.77
C CYS A 494 -21.31 23.36 5.53
N ASN A 495 -21.03 22.46 4.58
CA ASN A 495 -21.77 22.33 3.33
C ASN A 495 -22.62 21.06 3.32
N ASP A 496 -23.69 21.05 2.51
CA ASP A 496 -24.54 19.88 2.22
C ASP A 496 -23.68 18.66 1.85
N SER A 497 -24.06 17.47 2.30
CA SER A 497 -23.25 16.25 2.12
C SER A 497 -23.00 15.91 0.65
N ALA A 498 -23.89 16.29 -0.26
CA ALA A 498 -23.74 16.07 -1.70
C ALA A 498 -23.13 17.28 -2.45
N THR A 499 -22.64 18.31 -1.74
CA THR A 499 -22.08 19.52 -2.36
C THR A 499 -21.02 19.19 -3.41
N GLY A 500 -21.25 19.66 -4.64
CA GLY A 500 -20.33 19.47 -5.77
C GLY A 500 -20.37 18.08 -6.40
N LEU A 501 -21.26 17.18 -5.96
CA LEU A 501 -21.45 15.85 -6.53
C LEU A 501 -22.49 15.90 -7.66
N THR A 502 -22.10 15.46 -8.86
CA THR A 502 -22.95 15.49 -10.05
C THR A 502 -22.76 14.23 -10.92
N LEU A 503 -23.80 13.90 -11.69
CA LEU A 503 -23.78 12.85 -12.71
C LEU A 503 -23.75 13.48 -14.10
N HIS A 504 -22.88 12.99 -14.97
CA HIS A 504 -22.74 13.45 -16.34
C HIS A 504 -22.76 12.27 -17.34
N ASP A 505 -23.16 12.56 -18.57
CA ASP A 505 -22.92 11.63 -19.69
C ASP A 505 -21.42 11.55 -20.02
N LEU A 506 -21.03 10.67 -20.95
CA LEU A 506 -19.63 10.52 -21.35
C LEU A 506 -19.04 11.79 -22.00
N ALA A 507 -19.88 12.58 -22.69
CA ALA A 507 -19.47 13.86 -23.28
C ALA A 507 -19.24 14.95 -22.20
N GLY A 508 -19.69 14.72 -20.98
CA GLY A 508 -19.55 15.64 -19.85
C GLY A 508 -20.75 16.57 -19.66
N ASN A 509 -21.87 16.36 -20.36
CA ASN A 509 -23.11 17.10 -20.14
C ASN A 509 -23.72 16.70 -18.79
N LEU A 510 -24.17 17.68 -18.01
CA LEU A 510 -24.79 17.46 -16.71
C LEU A 510 -26.14 16.76 -16.86
N LEU A 511 -26.33 15.66 -16.16
CA LEU A 511 -27.58 14.91 -16.08
C LEU A 511 -28.29 15.13 -14.73
N VAL A 512 -27.54 15.08 -13.62
CA VAL A 512 -28.08 15.18 -12.25
C VAL A 512 -27.13 15.96 -11.35
N ASP A 513 -27.68 16.84 -10.51
CA ASP A 513 -27.00 17.51 -9.39
C ASP A 513 -27.55 16.97 -8.07
N PHE A 514 -26.78 16.08 -7.42
CA PHE A 514 -27.27 15.36 -6.25
C PHE A 514 -27.62 16.28 -5.07
N THR A 515 -27.02 17.48 -5.01
CA THR A 515 -27.36 18.54 -4.03
C THR A 515 -28.79 19.05 -4.22
N ARG A 516 -29.33 19.00 -5.44
CA ARG A 516 -30.68 19.49 -5.77
C ARG A 516 -31.73 18.40 -5.77
N GLN A 517 -31.39 17.22 -6.28
CA GLN A 517 -32.35 16.12 -6.46
C GLN A 517 -32.42 15.14 -5.28
N GLY A 518 -31.37 15.07 -4.44
CA GLY A 518 -31.31 14.10 -3.36
C GLY A 518 -32.26 14.39 -2.21
N GLU A 519 -32.89 13.34 -1.70
CA GLU A 519 -33.58 13.31 -0.41
C GLU A 519 -32.53 13.37 0.71
N ARG A 520 -32.85 14.05 1.81
CA ARG A 520 -31.92 14.27 2.93
C ARG A 520 -32.67 14.41 4.25
N ASP A 521 -31.99 14.08 5.34
CA ASP A 521 -32.42 14.40 6.69
C ASP A 521 -31.58 15.58 7.21
N ILE A 522 -32.19 16.77 7.26
CA ILE A 522 -31.58 18.03 7.72
C ILE A 522 -32.22 18.58 9.01
N ASP A 523 -33.36 18.01 9.43
CA ASP A 523 -34.19 18.59 10.49
C ASP A 523 -33.91 17.97 11.86
N ASN A 524 -33.18 16.85 11.92
CA ASN A 524 -32.84 16.19 13.17
C ASN A 524 -31.38 16.48 13.58
N PRO A 525 -31.15 17.42 14.53
CA PRO A 525 -29.80 17.76 15.00
C PRO A 525 -29.12 16.62 15.77
N GLU A 526 -29.85 15.56 16.14
CA GLU A 526 -29.29 14.40 16.84
C GLU A 526 -28.75 13.32 15.90
N THR A 527 -29.16 13.29 14.62
CA THR A 527 -28.67 12.32 13.61
C THR A 527 -27.53 12.89 12.77
N ASP A 528 -26.71 12.03 12.17
CA ASP A 528 -25.74 12.40 11.14
C ASP A 528 -26.47 12.81 9.85
N HIS A 529 -25.83 13.65 9.05
CA HIS A 529 -26.40 14.11 7.79
C HIS A 529 -26.13 13.10 6.66
N TRP A 530 -27.14 12.86 5.84
CA TRP A 530 -27.03 12.02 4.65
C TRP A 530 -27.81 12.60 3.48
N VAL A 531 -27.41 12.22 2.26
CA VAL A 531 -28.15 12.53 1.03
C VAL A 531 -28.29 11.25 0.22
N GLY A 532 -29.53 10.88 -0.12
CA GLY A 532 -29.86 9.71 -0.93
C GLY A 532 -30.58 10.10 -2.21
N CYS A 533 -30.18 9.53 -3.35
CA CYS A 533 -30.81 9.81 -4.64
C CYS A 533 -30.75 8.58 -5.54
N ASN A 534 -31.90 8.05 -5.92
CA ASN A 534 -32.02 6.99 -6.90
C ASN A 534 -32.51 7.57 -8.23
N VAL A 535 -31.71 7.41 -9.27
CA VAL A 535 -31.91 7.97 -10.61
C VAL A 535 -32.21 6.85 -11.60
N GLN A 536 -33.24 7.00 -12.40
CA GLN A 536 -33.48 6.11 -13.54
C GLN A 536 -32.71 6.59 -14.76
N VAL A 537 -31.91 5.72 -15.36
CA VAL A 537 -31.01 6.03 -16.49
C VAL A 537 -31.07 4.92 -17.54
N ASP A 538 -30.51 5.17 -18.71
CA ASP A 538 -30.29 4.13 -19.70
C ASP A 538 -29.09 3.24 -19.27
N PRO A 539 -29.06 1.94 -19.60
CA PRO A 539 -27.87 1.12 -19.38
C PRO A 539 -26.65 1.72 -20.08
N GLY A 540 -25.54 1.87 -19.36
CA GLY A 540 -24.34 2.50 -19.90
C GLY A 540 -23.37 3.02 -18.85
N ALA A 541 -22.30 3.63 -19.33
CA ALA A 541 -21.26 4.25 -18.51
C ALA A 541 -21.51 5.76 -18.35
N TYR A 542 -21.35 6.24 -17.12
CA TYR A 542 -21.57 7.63 -16.73
C TYR A 542 -20.37 8.17 -15.96
N ARG A 543 -20.19 9.49 -15.99
CA ARG A 543 -19.15 10.18 -15.21
C ARG A 543 -19.77 10.69 -13.93
N LEU A 544 -19.34 10.13 -12.80
CA LEU A 544 -19.61 10.71 -11.51
C LEU A 544 -18.52 11.73 -11.20
N ARG A 545 -18.91 12.97 -10.94
CA ARG A 545 -18.01 14.11 -10.75
C ARG A 545 -18.15 14.70 -9.36
N VAL A 546 -17.02 15.03 -8.75
CA VAL A 546 -16.94 15.82 -7.52
C VAL A 546 -16.14 17.08 -7.81
N GLN A 547 -16.75 18.24 -7.60
CA GLN A 547 -16.04 19.52 -7.61
C GLN A 547 -15.28 19.71 -6.31
N LEU A 548 -13.95 19.82 -6.41
CA LEU A 548 -13.08 20.08 -5.28
C LEU A 548 -13.23 21.54 -4.82
N PRO A 549 -12.99 21.82 -3.51
CA PRO A 549 -12.86 23.19 -3.05
C PRO A 549 -11.64 23.86 -3.70
N GLY A 550 -11.76 25.13 -4.08
CA GLY A 550 -10.69 25.89 -4.74
C GLY A 550 -11.17 27.27 -5.19
N ASP A 551 -10.24 28.07 -5.72
CA ASP A 551 -10.54 29.39 -6.28
C ASP A 551 -11.46 29.27 -7.50
N ALA A 552 -12.33 30.27 -7.70
CA ALA A 552 -13.27 30.33 -8.82
C ALA A 552 -12.56 30.27 -10.18
N ASP A 553 -11.33 30.77 -10.26
CA ASP A 553 -10.52 30.78 -11.48
C ASP A 553 -9.82 29.43 -11.77
N ASN A 554 -9.68 28.55 -10.76
CA ASN A 554 -8.99 27.26 -10.86
C ASN A 554 -9.80 26.13 -10.20
N VAL A 555 -11.04 25.95 -10.67
CA VAL A 555 -11.89 24.86 -10.19
C VAL A 555 -11.34 23.52 -10.64
N GLU A 556 -11.00 22.66 -9.69
CA GLU A 556 -10.63 21.27 -9.94
C GLU A 556 -11.79 20.31 -9.72
N ILE A 557 -11.75 19.19 -10.44
CA ILE A 557 -12.72 18.12 -10.35
C ILE A 557 -12.03 16.78 -10.21
N LEU A 558 -12.66 15.89 -9.44
CA LEU A 558 -12.41 14.46 -9.44
C LEU A 558 -13.54 13.76 -10.17
N GLU A 559 -13.20 12.75 -10.96
CA GLU A 559 -14.18 11.95 -11.67
C GLU A 559 -13.86 10.46 -11.58
N GLN A 560 -14.92 9.66 -11.63
CA GLN A 560 -14.86 8.20 -11.81
C GLN A 560 -15.95 7.76 -12.80
N ILE A 561 -15.74 6.62 -13.46
CA ILE A 561 -16.81 5.97 -14.22
C ILE A 561 -17.69 5.18 -13.27
N VAL A 562 -19.01 5.30 -13.46
CA VAL A 562 -20.00 4.40 -12.87
C VAL A 562 -20.79 3.76 -14.01
N VAL A 563 -20.93 2.44 -13.98
CA VAL A 563 -21.64 1.66 -14.99
C VAL A 563 -22.99 1.21 -14.43
N THR A 564 -24.02 1.32 -15.25
CA THR A 564 -25.35 0.76 -14.97
C THR A 564 -25.70 -0.27 -16.04
N CYS A 565 -26.37 -1.35 -15.62
CA CYS A 565 -26.71 -2.47 -16.51
C CYS A 565 -28.22 -2.65 -16.59
N GLU A 566 -28.71 -3.16 -17.72
CA GLU A 566 -30.13 -3.42 -17.95
C GLU A 566 -30.71 -4.35 -16.89
N GLY A 567 -31.82 -3.96 -16.27
CA GLY A 567 -32.48 -4.72 -15.19
C GLY A 567 -31.81 -4.61 -13.82
N TRP A 568 -30.72 -3.85 -13.69
CA TRP A 568 -29.97 -3.67 -12.46
C TRP A 568 -30.02 -2.23 -11.92
N GLN A 569 -29.98 -2.12 -10.60
CA GLN A 569 -29.69 -0.90 -9.86
C GLN A 569 -28.24 -0.98 -9.36
N THR A 570 -27.38 -0.08 -9.85
CA THR A 570 -26.04 0.14 -9.29
C THR A 570 -26.17 1.02 -8.06
N GLN A 571 -25.65 0.57 -6.92
CA GLN A 571 -25.75 1.25 -5.63
C GLN A 571 -24.37 1.73 -5.20
N LEU A 572 -24.22 3.04 -5.04
CA LEU A 572 -22.97 3.74 -4.70
C LEU A 572 -23.10 4.40 -3.33
N PHE A 573 -22.23 4.03 -2.41
CA PHE A 573 -22.15 4.61 -1.07
C PHE A 573 -20.85 5.40 -0.92
N LEU A 574 -20.95 6.59 -0.35
CA LEU A 574 -19.85 7.56 -0.24
C LEU A 574 -19.78 8.12 1.19
N LEU A 575 -18.58 8.18 1.75
CA LEU A 575 -18.30 9.05 2.89
C LEU A 575 -17.82 10.41 2.40
N ARG A 576 -17.82 11.39 3.30
CA ARG A 576 -17.16 12.67 3.03
C ARG A 576 -15.68 12.60 3.43
N ARG A 577 -14.81 13.19 2.61
CA ARG A 577 -13.38 13.38 2.86
C ARG A 577 -13.06 14.86 3.03
N PHE A 578 -12.09 15.13 3.88
CA PHE A 578 -11.55 16.46 4.14
C PHE A 578 -10.60 16.92 3.04
N PHE A 579 -10.79 18.17 2.58
CA PHE A 579 -9.99 18.81 1.52
C PHE A 579 -9.40 20.16 1.94
N GLY A 580 -9.41 20.50 3.23
CA GLY A 580 -8.87 21.75 3.78
C GLY A 580 -9.89 22.53 4.60
N ASP A 581 -9.43 23.62 5.22
CA ASP A 581 -10.26 24.53 6.01
C ASP A 581 -10.52 25.83 5.25
N LEU A 582 -11.71 26.40 5.45
CA LEU A 582 -12.08 27.74 4.99
C LEU A 582 -12.81 28.45 6.13
N ASP A 583 -12.27 29.58 6.59
CA ASP A 583 -12.86 30.42 7.65
C ASP A 583 -13.34 29.61 8.88
N ASP A 584 -12.45 28.80 9.46
CA ASP A 584 -12.71 27.90 10.61
C ASP A 584 -13.75 26.78 10.35
N CYS A 585 -14.07 26.48 9.08
CA CYS A 585 -14.89 25.33 8.68
C CYS A 585 -14.10 24.30 7.85
N GLN A 586 -14.33 23.01 8.14
CA GLN A 586 -13.86 21.89 7.31
C GLN A 586 -14.59 21.80 5.96
N MET A 587 -13.83 21.91 4.86
CA MET A 587 -14.31 21.71 3.51
C MET A 587 -14.34 20.22 3.16
N LEU A 588 -15.50 19.61 3.42
CA LEU A 588 -15.74 18.20 3.13
C LEU A 588 -16.42 18.00 1.75
N ARG A 589 -15.99 16.99 0.99
CA ARG A 589 -16.62 16.54 -0.28
C ARG A 589 -16.79 15.02 -0.31
N ALA A 590 -17.71 14.52 -1.13
CA ALA A 590 -17.90 13.08 -1.30
C ALA A 590 -16.61 12.40 -1.81
N ASP A 591 -16.20 11.30 -1.18
CA ASP A 591 -14.99 10.55 -1.52
C ASP A 591 -15.30 9.45 -2.53
N VAL A 592 -15.13 9.76 -3.81
CA VAL A 592 -15.32 8.81 -4.91
C VAL A 592 -14.23 7.73 -4.95
N ASN A 593 -13.03 7.99 -4.40
CA ASN A 593 -11.92 7.04 -4.43
C ASN A 593 -12.09 5.92 -3.39
N ALA A 594 -12.82 6.19 -2.30
CA ALA A 594 -13.15 5.22 -1.26
C ALA A 594 -14.57 4.63 -1.39
N ALA A 595 -15.25 4.86 -2.52
CA ALA A 595 -16.63 4.45 -2.69
C ALA A 595 -16.86 2.94 -2.53
N SER A 596 -18.03 2.56 -2.05
CA SER A 596 -18.49 1.17 -2.08
C SER A 596 -19.61 1.02 -3.10
N ILE A 597 -19.48 0.02 -3.99
CA ILE A 597 -20.43 -0.21 -5.09
C ILE A 597 -21.00 -1.62 -5.01
N PHE A 598 -22.32 -1.72 -5.09
CA PHE A 598 -23.05 -2.97 -5.25
C PHE A 598 -23.98 -2.91 -6.46
N MET A 599 -24.49 -4.07 -6.86
CA MET A 599 -25.53 -4.18 -7.88
C MET A 599 -26.62 -5.13 -7.39
N VAL A 600 -27.88 -4.71 -7.52
CA VAL A 600 -29.05 -5.52 -7.22
C VAL A 600 -30.07 -5.44 -8.37
N PRO A 601 -30.95 -6.43 -8.56
CA PRO A 601 -32.04 -6.31 -9.51
C PRO A 601 -32.94 -5.13 -9.17
N ILE A 602 -33.42 -4.40 -10.19
CA ILE A 602 -34.34 -3.27 -10.01
C ILE A 602 -35.56 -3.70 -9.19
N GLY A 603 -35.99 -2.83 -8.27
CA GLY A 603 -37.10 -3.07 -7.34
C GLY A 603 -36.71 -3.75 -6.03
N THR A 604 -35.49 -4.30 -5.93
CA THR A 604 -34.98 -4.87 -4.67
C THR A 604 -34.70 -3.78 -3.63
N GLY A 605 -34.07 -2.67 -4.06
CA GLY A 605 -33.51 -1.65 -3.17
C GLY A 605 -32.29 -2.16 -2.39
N PHE A 606 -31.72 -1.29 -1.56
CA PHE A 606 -30.63 -1.61 -0.65
C PHE A 606 -31.16 -2.44 0.53
N GLN A 607 -30.43 -3.50 0.88
CA GLN A 607 -30.73 -4.41 1.98
C GLN A 607 -29.45 -4.60 2.80
N PRO A 608 -29.36 -4.06 4.02
CA PRO A 608 -28.11 -4.02 4.79
C PRO A 608 -27.65 -5.40 5.28
N GLU A 609 -28.58 -6.35 5.42
CA GLU A 609 -28.33 -7.75 5.78
C GLU A 609 -28.12 -8.70 4.57
N ARG A 610 -28.06 -8.19 3.35
CA ARG A 610 -27.99 -9.04 2.16
C ARG A 610 -26.71 -9.88 2.15
N THR A 611 -26.88 -11.20 2.04
CA THR A 611 -25.77 -12.15 1.93
C THR A 611 -24.84 -11.79 0.76
N GLY A 612 -23.53 -11.81 1.00
CA GLY A 612 -22.52 -11.49 -0.01
C GLY A 612 -22.07 -10.02 -0.02
N PHE A 613 -22.78 -9.10 0.65
CA PHE A 613 -22.40 -7.67 0.65
C PHE A 613 -21.19 -7.39 1.55
N ARG A 614 -21.10 -8.03 2.72
CA ARG A 614 -19.92 -7.94 3.59
C ARG A 614 -18.69 -8.50 2.88
N GLU A 615 -18.83 -9.67 2.25
CA GLU A 615 -17.78 -10.34 1.49
C GLU A 615 -17.33 -9.47 0.30
N ALA A 616 -18.26 -8.86 -0.43
CA ALA A 616 -17.93 -7.96 -1.53
C ALA A 616 -17.15 -6.72 -1.05
N GLU A 617 -17.54 -6.12 0.07
CA GLU A 617 -16.83 -4.96 0.61
C GLU A 617 -15.44 -5.34 1.17
N LEU A 618 -15.31 -6.50 1.83
CA LEU A 618 -14.02 -7.02 2.26
C LEU A 618 -13.12 -7.36 1.07
N ALA A 619 -13.68 -7.93 0.00
CA ALA A 619 -12.96 -8.19 -1.24
C ALA A 619 -12.48 -6.90 -1.92
N ARG A 620 -13.31 -5.84 -1.92
CA ARG A 620 -12.92 -4.50 -2.41
C ARG A 620 -11.76 -3.92 -1.59
N GLN A 621 -11.82 -4.00 -0.27
CA GLN A 621 -10.74 -3.53 0.62
C GLN A 621 -9.47 -4.39 0.54
N GLY A 622 -9.63 -5.69 0.25
CA GLY A 622 -8.55 -6.60 -0.08
C GLY A 622 -7.83 -6.17 -1.35
N LEU A 623 -8.58 -5.95 -2.43
CA LEU A 623 -8.07 -5.53 -3.74
C LEU A 623 -7.32 -4.20 -3.65
N LEU A 624 -7.83 -3.23 -2.88
CA LEU A 624 -7.14 -1.97 -2.58
C LEU A 624 -5.74 -2.15 -1.97
N ARG A 625 -5.52 -3.25 -1.23
CA ARG A 625 -4.28 -3.53 -0.50
C ARG A 625 -3.43 -4.60 -1.17
N GLY A 626 -3.73 -4.98 -2.41
CA GLY A 626 -3.05 -6.10 -3.08
C GLY A 626 -3.20 -7.42 -2.32
N ARG A 627 -4.29 -7.60 -1.58
CA ARG A 627 -4.56 -8.81 -0.80
C ARG A 627 -5.61 -9.68 -1.47
N VAL A 628 -5.31 -10.96 -1.56
CA VAL A 628 -6.30 -12.02 -1.74
C VAL A 628 -7.01 -12.22 -0.41
N VAL A 629 -8.32 -12.05 -0.40
CA VAL A 629 -9.16 -12.17 0.81
C VAL A 629 -10.16 -13.32 0.67
N LEU A 630 -10.49 -13.69 -0.57
CA LEU A 630 -11.28 -14.86 -0.90
C LEU A 630 -10.40 -15.83 -1.69
N ASP A 631 -10.31 -17.07 -1.21
CA ASP A 631 -9.67 -18.13 -1.98
C ASP A 631 -10.54 -18.56 -3.18
N ALA A 632 -9.94 -19.32 -4.09
CA ALA A 632 -10.58 -19.79 -5.31
C ALA A 632 -11.83 -20.65 -5.04
N ASP A 633 -11.77 -21.53 -4.04
CA ASP A 633 -12.85 -22.46 -3.72
C ASP A 633 -14.06 -21.72 -3.13
N GLU A 634 -13.85 -20.79 -2.21
CA GLU A 634 -14.88 -19.95 -1.61
C GLU A 634 -15.47 -18.98 -2.64
N LEU A 635 -14.64 -18.35 -3.48
CA LEU A 635 -15.13 -17.50 -4.56
C LEU A 635 -16.05 -18.28 -5.50
N GLY A 636 -15.64 -19.50 -5.89
CA GLY A 636 -16.48 -20.42 -6.65
C GLY A 636 -17.83 -20.63 -5.95
N LYS A 637 -17.82 -21.15 -4.72
CA LYS A 637 -19.05 -21.41 -3.96
C LYS A 637 -19.96 -20.18 -3.84
N MET A 638 -19.41 -18.99 -3.60
CA MET A 638 -20.17 -17.77 -3.38
C MET A 638 -20.83 -17.23 -4.65
N ILE A 639 -20.18 -17.33 -5.81
CA ILE A 639 -20.74 -16.90 -7.09
C ILE A 639 -21.89 -17.83 -7.52
N TRP A 640 -21.79 -19.13 -7.21
CA TRP A 640 -22.79 -20.13 -7.57
C TRP A 640 -23.99 -20.23 -6.60
N ARG A 641 -23.94 -19.59 -5.42
CA ARG A 641 -25.08 -19.52 -4.48
C ARG A 641 -26.21 -18.64 -5.02
N ASP A 642 -27.43 -18.81 -4.50
CA ASP A 642 -28.71 -18.23 -4.95
C ASP A 642 -28.80 -16.67 -5.07
N HIS A 643 -27.73 -15.92 -4.78
CA HIS A 643 -27.82 -14.48 -4.48
C HIS A 643 -27.33 -13.52 -5.57
N ARG A 644 -26.84 -14.00 -6.73
CA ARG A 644 -26.39 -13.21 -7.90
C ARG A 644 -25.73 -11.88 -7.50
N ASN A 645 -24.44 -11.89 -7.19
CA ASN A 645 -23.69 -10.70 -6.76
C ASN A 645 -22.61 -10.33 -7.79
N PRO A 646 -22.91 -9.42 -8.75
CA PRO A 646 -21.96 -9.06 -9.79
C PRO A 646 -20.67 -8.41 -9.25
N MET A 647 -20.79 -7.56 -8.23
CA MET A 647 -19.63 -6.84 -7.69
C MET A 647 -18.69 -7.77 -6.92
N LEU A 648 -19.21 -8.74 -6.16
CA LEU A 648 -18.38 -9.79 -5.55
C LEU A 648 -17.61 -10.58 -6.61
N GLY A 649 -18.27 -10.96 -7.71
CA GLY A 649 -17.62 -11.67 -8.80
C GLY A 649 -16.52 -10.84 -9.47
N LEU A 650 -16.75 -9.54 -9.69
CA LEU A 650 -15.74 -8.62 -10.23
C LEU A 650 -14.53 -8.49 -9.28
N TYR A 651 -14.76 -8.23 -7.99
CA TYR A 651 -13.68 -8.11 -7.01
C TYR A 651 -12.90 -9.42 -6.87
N GLY A 652 -13.60 -10.54 -6.74
CA GLY A 652 -12.99 -11.85 -6.63
C GLY A 652 -12.19 -12.24 -7.87
N ALA A 653 -12.70 -11.98 -9.08
CA ALA A 653 -11.96 -12.23 -10.32
C ALA A 653 -10.64 -11.45 -10.36
N HIS A 654 -10.63 -10.19 -9.91
CA HIS A 654 -9.39 -9.41 -9.82
C HIS A 654 -8.48 -9.86 -8.67
N GLN A 655 -9.00 -10.39 -7.56
CA GLN A 655 -8.16 -11.00 -6.53
C GLN A 655 -7.49 -12.29 -7.00
N LEU A 656 -8.15 -13.11 -7.84
CA LEU A 656 -7.51 -14.28 -8.45
C LEU A 656 -6.26 -13.89 -9.25
N LEU A 657 -6.26 -12.71 -9.88
CA LEU A 657 -5.12 -12.18 -10.63
C LEU A 657 -3.95 -11.72 -9.74
N LEU A 658 -4.16 -11.53 -8.43
CA LEU A 658 -3.10 -11.19 -7.47
C LEU A 658 -2.35 -12.42 -6.96
N ALA A 659 -2.86 -13.63 -7.23
CA ALA A 659 -2.18 -14.86 -6.81
C ALA A 659 -0.96 -15.12 -7.70
N GLU A 660 0.15 -15.58 -7.09
CA GLU A 660 1.39 -15.96 -7.80
C GLU A 660 1.13 -16.96 -8.95
N LYS A 661 0.13 -17.83 -8.78
CA LYS A 661 -0.36 -18.76 -9.80
C LYS A 661 -1.89 -18.66 -9.88
N PRO A 662 -2.43 -17.81 -10.77
CA PRO A 662 -3.86 -17.60 -10.87
C PRO A 662 -4.57 -18.86 -11.42
N ASP A 663 -5.72 -19.22 -10.84
CA ASP A 663 -6.61 -20.25 -11.40
C ASP A 663 -7.37 -19.69 -12.61
N LEU A 664 -6.81 -19.92 -13.79
CA LEU A 664 -7.35 -19.39 -15.05
C LEU A 664 -8.68 -20.04 -15.46
N ASP A 665 -8.94 -21.28 -15.05
CA ASP A 665 -10.20 -21.96 -15.39
C ASP A 665 -11.35 -21.43 -14.53
N LEU A 666 -11.10 -21.23 -13.23
CA LEU A 666 -12.05 -20.53 -12.37
C LEU A 666 -12.28 -19.11 -12.87
N LEU A 667 -11.22 -18.36 -13.19
CA LEU A 667 -11.32 -17.00 -13.71
C LEU A 667 -12.21 -16.96 -14.97
N ARG A 668 -11.98 -17.87 -15.93
CA ARG A 668 -12.80 -17.99 -17.14
C ARG A 668 -14.27 -18.23 -16.82
N ASN A 669 -14.56 -19.14 -15.90
CA ASN A 669 -15.93 -19.44 -15.48
C ASN A 669 -16.60 -18.22 -14.83
N VAL A 670 -15.90 -17.52 -13.93
CA VAL A 670 -16.39 -16.30 -13.28
C VAL A 670 -16.69 -15.21 -14.30
N THR A 671 -15.78 -14.98 -15.24
CA THR A 671 -15.98 -13.99 -16.33
C THR A 671 -17.20 -14.34 -17.19
N ASP A 672 -17.38 -15.62 -17.56
CA ASP A 672 -18.56 -16.06 -18.31
C ASP A 672 -19.86 -15.81 -17.54
N ILE A 673 -19.91 -16.13 -16.25
CA ILE A 673 -21.09 -15.90 -15.40
C ILE A 673 -21.41 -14.41 -15.32
N LEU A 674 -20.40 -13.57 -15.08
CA LEU A 674 -20.56 -12.12 -15.00
C LEU A 674 -21.11 -11.57 -16.31
N TYR A 675 -20.61 -12.03 -17.45
CA TYR A 675 -21.13 -11.62 -18.75
C TYR A 675 -22.62 -11.97 -18.92
N HIS A 676 -23.03 -13.18 -18.52
CA HIS A 676 -24.45 -13.57 -18.58
C HIS A 676 -25.33 -12.80 -17.57
N MET A 677 -24.75 -12.26 -16.49
CA MET A 677 -25.47 -11.51 -15.47
C MET A 677 -25.64 -10.02 -15.80
N ILE A 678 -24.58 -9.37 -16.25
CA ILE A 678 -24.52 -7.89 -16.41
C ILE A 678 -24.09 -7.45 -17.82
N GLY A 679 -23.97 -8.39 -18.76
CA GLY A 679 -23.70 -8.12 -20.17
C GLY A 679 -22.29 -7.60 -20.44
N SER A 680 -22.20 -6.71 -21.43
CA SER A 680 -20.97 -6.07 -21.90
C SER A 680 -20.43 -4.99 -20.94
N HIS A 681 -20.36 -5.31 -19.65
CA HIS A 681 -19.80 -4.43 -18.63
C HIS A 681 -18.29 -4.23 -18.87
N PRO A 682 -17.75 -2.99 -18.87
CA PRO A 682 -16.34 -2.70 -19.19
C PRO A 682 -15.31 -3.54 -18.42
N ASP A 683 -15.52 -3.74 -17.13
CA ASP A 683 -14.64 -4.56 -16.28
C ASP A 683 -14.72 -6.06 -16.58
N VAL A 684 -15.89 -6.57 -17.01
CA VAL A 684 -16.04 -7.96 -17.45
C VAL A 684 -15.30 -8.19 -18.76
N ILE A 685 -15.41 -7.23 -19.69
CA ILE A 685 -14.71 -7.27 -20.98
C ILE A 685 -13.19 -7.22 -20.74
N ALA A 686 -12.71 -6.45 -19.76
CA ALA A 686 -11.29 -6.39 -19.44
C ALA A 686 -10.76 -7.76 -18.98
N LEU A 687 -11.48 -8.47 -18.11
CA LEU A 687 -11.12 -9.83 -17.68
C LEU A 687 -11.08 -10.82 -18.85
N ASP A 688 -12.04 -10.75 -19.77
CA ASP A 688 -12.05 -11.58 -20.98
C ASP A 688 -10.85 -11.26 -21.91
N ILE A 689 -10.46 -9.99 -22.05
CA ILE A 689 -9.24 -9.60 -22.78
C ILE A 689 -7.98 -10.19 -22.13
N TYR A 690 -7.88 -10.14 -20.80
CA TYR A 690 -6.76 -10.75 -20.07
C TYR A 690 -6.64 -12.24 -20.39
N LEU A 691 -7.74 -12.99 -20.28
CA LEU A 691 -7.78 -14.43 -20.58
C LEU A 691 -7.38 -14.73 -22.03
N ARG A 692 -7.79 -13.90 -22.99
CA ARG A 692 -7.43 -14.07 -24.42
C ARG A 692 -5.96 -13.82 -24.70
N ASN A 693 -5.36 -12.79 -24.10
CA ASN A 693 -3.95 -12.47 -24.33
C ASN A 693 -3.00 -13.58 -23.83
N LEU A 694 -3.45 -14.42 -22.88
CA LEU A 694 -2.72 -15.60 -22.43
C LEU A 694 -2.85 -16.80 -23.38
N LEU A 695 -3.92 -16.87 -24.18
CA LEU A 695 -4.27 -18.02 -25.00
C LEU A 695 -3.99 -17.71 -26.47
N THR A 696 -2.80 -18.06 -26.94
CA THR A 696 -2.30 -17.76 -28.30
C THR A 696 -3.09 -18.41 -29.46
N ASN A 697 -4.18 -19.14 -29.20
CA ASN A 697 -4.83 -20.01 -30.19
C ASN A 697 -6.38 -20.07 -30.18
N ASP A 698 -7.11 -19.23 -29.43
CA ASP A 698 -8.60 -19.28 -29.44
C ASP A 698 -9.19 -18.22 -30.41
N PRO A 699 -10.21 -18.54 -31.24
CA PRO A 699 -10.73 -17.62 -32.24
C PRO A 699 -11.45 -16.41 -31.65
N VAL A 700 -11.35 -15.34 -32.42
CA VAL A 700 -11.94 -14.00 -32.28
C VAL A 700 -13.45 -14.03 -31.92
N TYR A 701 -13.77 -13.41 -30.77
CA TYR A 701 -15.10 -13.08 -30.22
C TYR A 701 -16.07 -14.24 -29.94
N ARG A 702 -16.16 -14.66 -28.67
CA ARG A 702 -17.16 -15.63 -28.18
C ARG A 702 -18.59 -15.07 -28.19
N TYR A 703 -18.75 -13.76 -28.20
CA TYR A 703 -20.06 -13.08 -28.17
C TYR A 703 -20.20 -12.05 -29.31
N PRO A 704 -21.26 -12.11 -30.13
CA PRO A 704 -21.37 -11.37 -31.39
C PRO A 704 -21.62 -9.86 -31.28
N ASP A 705 -22.06 -9.34 -30.13
CA ASP A 705 -22.30 -7.89 -29.88
C ASP A 705 -21.05 -7.16 -29.33
N TYR A 706 -19.86 -7.72 -29.55
CA TYR A 706 -18.58 -7.18 -29.08
C TYR A 706 -18.13 -5.96 -29.91
N HIS A 707 -18.17 -4.76 -29.32
CA HIS A 707 -17.35 -3.64 -29.79
C HIS A 707 -16.13 -3.51 -28.87
N THR A 708 -14.96 -3.96 -29.31
CA THR A 708 -13.70 -3.96 -28.53
C THR A 708 -13.07 -2.60 -28.29
N THR A 709 -13.56 -1.58 -28.99
CA THR A 709 -13.02 -0.24 -28.89
C THR A 709 -13.63 0.47 -27.68
N TYR A 710 -12.87 0.57 -26.59
CA TYR A 710 -13.30 1.27 -25.38
C TYR A 710 -13.42 2.77 -25.64
N GLN A 711 -14.62 3.30 -25.40
CA GLN A 711 -14.87 4.75 -25.42
C GLN A 711 -14.90 5.34 -24.01
N ALA A 712 -15.43 4.58 -23.04
CA ALA A 712 -15.37 4.87 -21.62
C ALA A 712 -14.38 3.90 -20.97
N PRO A 713 -13.55 4.36 -20.01
CA PRO A 713 -12.70 3.45 -19.26
C PRO A 713 -13.52 2.59 -18.28
N PRO A 714 -12.98 1.46 -17.79
CA PRO A 714 -13.63 0.61 -16.79
C PRO A 714 -13.74 1.29 -15.42
N MET A 715 -14.56 0.74 -14.52
CA MET A 715 -14.69 1.27 -13.15
C MET A 715 -13.46 0.95 -12.31
N LEU A 716 -12.96 -0.28 -12.38
CA LEU A 716 -11.84 -0.75 -11.58
C LEU A 716 -10.51 -0.34 -12.20
N ARG A 717 -9.59 0.12 -11.36
CA ARG A 717 -8.24 0.41 -11.83
C ARG A 717 -7.49 -0.86 -12.27
N SER A 718 -7.73 -1.99 -11.63
CA SER A 718 -7.16 -3.28 -12.05
C SER A 718 -7.62 -3.67 -13.46
N SER A 719 -8.88 -3.41 -13.82
CA SER A 719 -9.39 -3.59 -15.19
C SER A 719 -8.73 -2.63 -16.18
N TRP A 720 -8.52 -1.36 -15.79
CA TRP A 720 -7.79 -0.40 -16.62
C TRP A 720 -6.37 -0.89 -16.96
N ASN A 721 -5.66 -1.44 -15.98
CA ASN A 721 -4.30 -1.94 -16.17
C ASN A 721 -4.23 -3.09 -17.17
N ILE A 722 -5.24 -3.95 -17.18
CA ILE A 722 -5.37 -5.00 -18.21
C ILE A 722 -5.45 -4.37 -19.60
N LEU A 723 -6.28 -3.32 -19.78
CA LEU A 723 -6.43 -2.64 -21.06
C LEU A 723 -5.15 -1.93 -21.50
N VAL A 724 -4.45 -1.29 -20.56
CA VAL A 724 -3.13 -0.68 -20.80
C VAL A 724 -2.15 -1.73 -21.32
N ARG A 725 -2.00 -2.87 -20.63
CA ARG A 725 -1.13 -3.98 -21.05
C ARG A 725 -1.55 -4.55 -22.40
N ALA A 726 -2.86 -4.73 -22.64
CA ALA A 726 -3.39 -5.24 -23.91
C ALA A 726 -3.10 -4.31 -25.10
N SER A 727 -2.98 -3.00 -24.87
CA SER A 727 -2.68 -2.01 -25.93
C SER A 727 -1.31 -2.17 -26.58
N ILE A 728 -0.42 -2.99 -26.00
CA ILE A 728 0.87 -3.38 -26.59
C ILE A 728 0.66 -4.18 -27.87
N MET A 729 -0.28 -5.14 -27.83
CA MET A 729 -0.55 -6.05 -28.94
C MET A 729 -1.75 -5.59 -29.80
N GLN A 730 -2.70 -4.86 -29.20
CA GLN A 730 -3.92 -4.37 -29.85
C GLN A 730 -4.05 -2.85 -29.64
N GLN A 731 -3.37 -2.07 -30.49
CA GLN A 731 -3.27 -0.61 -30.31
C GLN A 731 -4.63 0.10 -30.37
N GLU A 732 -5.58 -0.47 -31.10
CA GLU A 732 -6.94 0.03 -31.31
C GLU A 732 -7.92 -0.26 -30.16
N ILE A 733 -7.47 -0.97 -29.11
CA ILE A 733 -8.32 -1.35 -27.98
C ILE A 733 -8.86 -0.12 -27.22
N ILE A 734 -8.04 0.93 -27.11
CA ILE A 734 -8.43 2.26 -26.65
C ILE A 734 -8.54 3.16 -27.88
N ARG A 735 -9.70 3.75 -28.10
CA ARG A 735 -9.88 4.68 -29.22
C ARG A 735 -9.14 5.98 -28.93
N SER A 736 -8.30 6.43 -29.86
CA SER A 736 -7.77 7.79 -29.81
C SER A 736 -8.90 8.83 -29.80
N GLY A 737 -8.72 9.88 -29.01
CA GLY A 737 -9.72 10.94 -28.79
C GLY A 737 -10.94 10.50 -27.96
N SER A 738 -10.94 9.30 -27.38
CA SER A 738 -11.98 8.90 -26.42
C SER A 738 -11.70 9.42 -25.02
N LEU A 739 -12.71 9.35 -24.15
CA LEU A 739 -12.53 9.60 -22.73
C LEU A 739 -11.51 8.63 -22.12
N ALA A 740 -11.53 7.36 -22.54
CA ALA A 740 -10.57 6.36 -22.07
C ALA A 740 -9.12 6.77 -22.39
N SER A 741 -8.83 7.25 -23.60
CA SER A 741 -7.48 7.75 -23.94
C SER A 741 -7.08 8.95 -23.07
N PHE A 742 -8.00 9.88 -22.86
CA PHE A 742 -7.74 11.10 -22.10
C PHE A 742 -7.44 10.83 -20.61
N VAL A 743 -8.13 9.86 -20.00
CA VAL A 743 -7.99 9.56 -18.57
C VAL A 743 -6.56 9.12 -18.20
N ALA A 744 -5.80 8.55 -19.13
CA ALA A 744 -4.40 8.15 -18.90
C ALA A 744 -3.49 9.29 -18.44
N ASP A 745 -3.74 10.53 -18.88
CA ASP A 745 -2.93 11.71 -18.54
C ASP A 745 -3.27 12.31 -17.17
N SER A 746 -4.41 11.94 -16.59
CA SER A 746 -5.01 12.63 -15.43
C SER A 746 -5.29 11.72 -14.23
N LEU A 747 -4.77 10.48 -14.22
CA LEU A 747 -5.01 9.50 -13.16
C LEU A 747 -4.71 10.09 -11.77
N TRP A 748 -5.58 9.81 -10.81
CA TRP A 748 -5.49 10.30 -9.42
C TRP A 748 -5.82 9.19 -8.42
N GLY A 749 -5.33 9.31 -7.19
CA GLY A 749 -5.62 8.38 -6.11
C GLY A 749 -4.97 7.00 -6.29
N ASP A 750 -5.08 6.19 -5.24
CA ASP A 750 -4.57 4.82 -5.11
C ASP A 750 -5.70 3.83 -4.78
N GLY A 751 -6.96 4.23 -4.98
CA GLY A 751 -8.14 3.46 -4.63
C GLY A 751 -8.40 2.26 -5.54
N THR A 752 -9.41 1.45 -5.19
CA THR A 752 -9.90 0.37 -6.05
C THR A 752 -10.39 0.87 -7.41
N TRP A 753 -10.88 2.11 -7.43
CA TRP A 753 -11.54 2.74 -8.57
C TRP A 753 -10.56 3.49 -9.45
N LEU A 754 -10.81 3.46 -10.76
CA LEU A 754 -10.14 4.34 -11.71
C LEU A 754 -10.68 5.76 -11.54
N THR A 755 -9.95 6.60 -10.80
CA THR A 755 -10.27 8.01 -10.63
C THR A 755 -9.24 8.90 -11.34
N TRP A 756 -9.69 10.09 -11.77
CA TRP A 756 -8.82 11.09 -12.39
C TRP A 756 -9.16 12.50 -11.92
N ARG A 757 -8.15 13.37 -11.85
CA ARG A 757 -8.24 14.76 -11.40
C ARG A 757 -7.89 15.71 -12.53
N ARG A 758 -8.67 16.78 -12.71
CA ARG A 758 -8.38 17.81 -13.71
C ARG A 758 -9.00 19.16 -13.36
N ALA A 759 -8.52 20.21 -14.01
CA ALA A 759 -9.22 21.50 -14.02
C ALA A 759 -10.53 21.40 -14.82
N LEU A 760 -11.60 22.00 -14.32
CA LEU A 760 -12.94 22.00 -14.92
C LEU A 760 -12.92 22.58 -16.36
N ASN A 761 -12.09 23.62 -16.57
CA ASN A 761 -11.97 24.34 -17.83
C ASN A 761 -10.96 23.70 -18.82
N ALA A 762 -10.26 22.63 -18.44
CA ALA A 762 -9.37 21.87 -19.33
C ALA A 762 -10.21 20.96 -20.28
N LEU A 763 -11.05 21.59 -21.09
CA LEU A 763 -11.93 20.94 -22.06
C LEU A 763 -11.30 20.98 -23.45
N GLN A 764 -10.25 20.19 -23.68
CA GLN A 764 -9.93 19.75 -25.04
C GLN A 764 -9.45 18.30 -24.98
N VAL A 765 -10.26 17.41 -25.55
CA VAL A 765 -9.73 16.16 -26.09
C VAL A 765 -8.68 16.59 -27.14
N PRO A 766 -7.42 16.13 -27.06
CA PRO A 766 -6.45 16.37 -28.12
C PRO A 766 -7.07 15.95 -29.46
N SER A 767 -7.23 16.91 -30.36
CA SER A 767 -7.86 16.68 -31.68
C SER A 767 -6.84 16.21 -32.74
N GLY A 768 -5.63 15.86 -32.32
CA GLY A 768 -4.57 15.36 -33.19
C GLY A 768 -4.73 13.86 -33.43
N GLU A 769 -4.46 13.41 -34.65
CA GLU A 769 -4.26 11.98 -34.90
C GLU A 769 -3.04 11.50 -34.09
N PRO A 770 -3.13 10.33 -33.44
CA PRO A 770 -2.02 9.78 -32.67
C PRO A 770 -0.86 9.52 -33.64
N LEU A 771 0.36 9.91 -33.26
CA LEU A 771 1.54 9.56 -34.05
C LEU A 771 1.94 8.11 -33.78
N ASP A 772 2.43 7.44 -34.82
CA ASP A 772 3.12 6.16 -34.68
C ASP A 772 4.33 6.34 -33.74
N LEU A 773 4.43 5.51 -32.71
CA LEU A 773 5.52 5.55 -31.74
C LEU A 773 6.90 5.34 -32.40
N SER A 774 6.94 4.74 -33.60
CA SER A 774 8.16 4.68 -34.41
C SER A 774 8.73 6.06 -34.79
N VAL A 775 7.94 7.13 -34.70
CA VAL A 775 8.38 8.53 -34.90
C VAL A 775 9.40 8.97 -33.85
N LEU A 776 9.32 8.42 -32.62
CA LEU A 776 10.18 8.82 -31.52
C LEU A 776 11.67 8.65 -31.83
N ARG A 777 12.05 7.69 -32.68
CA ARG A 777 13.44 7.49 -33.12
C ARG A 777 14.03 8.68 -33.89
N PHE A 778 13.20 9.43 -34.63
CA PHE A 778 13.64 10.60 -35.41
C PHE A 778 13.70 11.86 -34.54
N VAL A 779 12.87 11.89 -33.50
CA VAL A 779 12.76 13.02 -32.58
C VAL A 779 13.78 12.92 -31.44
N TYR A 780 14.21 11.70 -31.11
CA TYR A 780 15.19 11.40 -30.06
C TYR A 780 16.44 12.32 -30.07
N PRO A 781 17.16 12.51 -31.19
CA PRO A 781 18.36 13.36 -31.18
C PRO A 781 18.07 14.82 -30.80
N GLN A 782 16.88 15.33 -31.16
CA GLN A 782 16.48 16.70 -30.83
C GLN A 782 16.06 16.82 -29.36
N ILE A 783 15.38 15.80 -28.82
CA ILE A 783 15.08 15.73 -27.39
C ILE A 783 16.37 15.64 -26.58
N MET A 784 17.35 14.86 -27.02
CA MET A 784 18.65 14.77 -26.37
C MET A 784 19.41 16.10 -26.44
N ALA A 785 19.44 16.78 -27.59
CA ALA A 785 20.06 18.10 -27.68
C ALA A 785 19.38 19.13 -26.76
N LEU A 786 18.04 19.09 -26.66
CA LEU A 786 17.29 19.93 -25.73
C LEU A 786 17.69 19.62 -24.29
N ALA A 787 17.64 18.34 -23.91
CA ALA A 787 18.02 17.94 -22.58
C ALA A 787 19.49 18.28 -22.27
N ASP A 788 20.42 18.26 -23.24
CA ASP A 788 21.86 18.58 -23.05
C ASP A 788 22.06 20.08 -22.79
N SER A 789 21.16 20.90 -23.32
CA SER A 789 21.14 22.33 -23.06
C SER A 789 20.55 22.68 -21.68
N PHE A 790 19.81 21.75 -21.07
CA PHE A 790 19.31 21.87 -19.71
C PHE A 790 20.32 21.24 -18.74
N GLY A 791 21.03 22.06 -17.95
CA GLY A 791 21.55 21.56 -16.67
C GLY A 791 20.40 21.20 -15.72
N HIS A 792 20.63 21.06 -14.42
CA HIS A 792 19.55 20.92 -13.42
C HIS A 792 18.61 22.15 -13.32
N GLN A 793 18.77 23.16 -14.18
CA GLN A 793 17.70 24.14 -14.37
C GLN A 793 16.45 23.46 -14.97
N ARG A 794 15.46 23.26 -14.11
CA ARG A 794 14.06 23.57 -14.41
C ARG A 794 13.31 22.65 -15.39
N MET A 795 13.40 21.31 -15.30
CA MET A 795 12.42 20.44 -16.01
C MET A 795 10.98 20.83 -15.63
N VAL A 796 10.75 21.16 -14.35
CA VAL A 796 9.47 21.66 -13.85
C VAL A 796 9.07 22.99 -14.49
N ASP A 797 9.97 23.97 -14.60
CA ASP A 797 9.59 25.25 -15.24
C ASP A 797 9.50 25.12 -16.76
N PHE A 798 10.30 24.27 -17.39
CA PHE A 798 10.19 23.96 -18.81
C PHE A 798 8.82 23.37 -19.15
N VAL A 799 8.35 22.41 -18.35
CA VAL A 799 7.01 21.82 -18.44
C VAL A 799 5.94 22.90 -18.33
N LYS A 800 6.07 23.81 -17.34
CA LYS A 800 5.12 24.93 -17.15
C LYS A 800 5.17 25.92 -18.32
N GLU A 801 6.34 26.35 -18.75
CA GLU A 801 6.56 27.31 -19.85
C GLU A 801 5.98 26.80 -21.18
N HIS A 802 6.07 25.50 -21.42
CA HIS A 802 5.58 24.86 -22.65
C HIS A 802 4.19 24.25 -22.49
N ASN A 803 3.58 24.36 -21.31
CA ASN A 803 2.28 23.79 -20.97
C ASN A 803 2.17 22.31 -21.36
N LEU A 804 3.19 21.52 -20.99
CA LEU A 804 3.22 20.09 -21.28
C LEU A 804 2.21 19.34 -20.40
N SER A 805 1.53 18.36 -20.98
CA SER A 805 0.70 17.41 -20.24
C SER A 805 1.57 16.50 -19.38
N ASN A 806 0.95 15.75 -18.47
CA ASN A 806 1.66 14.78 -17.64
C ASN A 806 2.37 13.72 -18.49
N LEU A 807 1.66 13.12 -19.44
CA LEU A 807 2.19 12.08 -20.32
C LEU A 807 3.25 12.61 -21.29
N GLU A 808 3.08 13.84 -21.82
CA GLU A 808 4.11 14.51 -22.64
C GLU A 808 5.41 14.73 -21.84
N ARG A 809 5.27 15.17 -20.58
CA ARG A 809 6.38 15.33 -19.65
C ARG A 809 7.06 13.99 -19.37
N PHE A 810 6.31 12.94 -19.03
CA PHE A 810 6.89 11.64 -18.67
C PHE A 810 7.60 11.01 -19.86
N LEU A 811 7.08 11.20 -21.06
CA LEU A 811 7.73 10.77 -22.29
C LEU A 811 9.07 11.51 -22.50
N LEU A 812 9.11 12.82 -22.25
CA LEU A 812 10.33 13.62 -22.32
C LEU A 812 11.37 13.16 -21.29
N GLU A 813 10.95 12.94 -20.05
CA GLU A 813 11.81 12.48 -18.94
C GLU A 813 12.30 11.05 -19.19
N TYR A 814 11.43 10.14 -19.66
CA TYR A 814 11.81 8.76 -20.02
C TYR A 814 12.92 8.74 -21.08
N ILE A 815 12.82 9.61 -22.09
CA ILE A 815 13.85 9.74 -23.11
C ILE A 815 15.12 10.36 -22.52
N ALA A 816 15.00 11.38 -21.67
CA ALA A 816 16.15 12.04 -21.04
C ALA A 816 16.94 11.09 -20.12
N LEU A 817 16.30 10.10 -19.48
CA LEU A 817 16.98 9.08 -18.67
C LEU A 817 18.02 8.25 -19.46
N SER A 818 17.92 8.19 -20.80
CA SER A 818 18.93 7.51 -21.63
C SER A 818 20.35 8.06 -21.44
N ARG A 819 20.49 9.33 -21.03
CA ARG A 819 21.78 9.98 -20.74
C ARG A 819 22.57 9.24 -19.68
N LEU A 820 21.91 8.89 -18.59
CA LEU A 820 22.51 8.22 -17.45
C LEU A 820 22.95 6.81 -17.83
N SER A 821 22.17 6.14 -18.69
CA SER A 821 22.53 4.83 -19.26
C SER A 821 23.74 4.88 -20.21
N LEU A 822 23.98 6.01 -20.87
CA LEU A 822 25.00 6.18 -21.91
C LEU A 822 26.27 6.89 -21.42
N ALA A 823 26.26 7.47 -20.21
CA ALA A 823 27.37 8.27 -19.66
C ALA A 823 28.48 7.46 -18.96
N SER A 824 28.37 6.13 -18.86
CA SER A 824 29.36 5.29 -18.17
C SER A 824 30.68 5.06 -18.93
N GLU A 825 30.77 5.48 -20.19
CA GLU A 825 31.98 5.45 -21.00
C GLU A 825 32.12 6.77 -21.76
N SER A 826 33.35 7.27 -21.95
CA SER A 826 33.64 8.55 -22.63
C SER A 826 32.75 8.80 -23.85
N ALA A 827 32.03 9.93 -23.87
CA ALA A 827 31.16 10.42 -24.97
C ALA A 827 30.51 9.30 -25.81
N ALA A 828 29.30 8.89 -25.42
CA ALA A 828 28.50 7.86 -26.10
C ALA A 828 28.63 7.93 -27.64
N THR A 829 28.97 6.81 -28.25
CA THR A 829 29.05 6.69 -29.71
C THR A 829 27.66 6.72 -30.34
N ASP A 830 27.55 7.19 -31.60
CA ASP A 830 26.30 7.17 -32.36
C ASP A 830 25.66 5.76 -32.43
N GLU A 831 26.49 4.72 -32.38
CA GLU A 831 26.06 3.31 -32.38
C GLU A 831 25.36 2.92 -31.06
N GLN A 832 25.93 3.27 -29.91
CA GLN A 832 25.32 3.04 -28.59
C GLN A 832 23.98 3.77 -28.44
N ALA A 833 23.86 5.00 -28.96
CA ALA A 833 22.61 5.75 -28.94
C ALA A 833 21.53 5.10 -29.83
N GLN A 834 21.91 4.58 -31.00
CA GLN A 834 20.98 3.86 -31.89
C GLN A 834 20.49 2.55 -31.29
N ASP A 835 21.35 1.81 -30.58
CA ASP A 835 20.97 0.58 -29.91
C ASP A 835 20.05 0.85 -28.72
N TRP A 836 20.33 1.88 -27.91
CA TRP A 836 19.41 2.28 -26.84
C TRP A 836 18.01 2.61 -27.37
N VAL A 837 17.92 3.38 -28.46
CA VAL A 837 16.62 3.73 -29.10
C VAL A 837 15.89 2.47 -29.56
N ARG A 838 16.60 1.52 -30.19
CA ARG A 838 16.02 0.28 -30.70
C ARG A 838 15.46 -0.61 -29.58
N GLU A 839 16.15 -0.63 -28.44
CA GLU A 839 15.80 -1.48 -27.30
C GLU A 839 14.74 -0.84 -26.38
N ASN A 840 14.76 0.48 -26.21
CA ASN A 840 13.97 1.18 -25.18
C ASN A 840 12.79 1.99 -25.72
N LEU A 841 12.81 2.45 -26.97
CA LEU A 841 11.67 3.19 -27.57
C LEU A 841 10.71 2.26 -28.33
N THR A 842 10.47 1.08 -27.78
CA THR A 842 9.45 0.14 -28.29
C THR A 842 8.09 0.40 -27.63
N ILE A 843 6.99 0.02 -28.30
CA ILE A 843 5.64 0.18 -27.75
C ILE A 843 5.51 -0.50 -26.39
N ALA A 844 6.03 -1.73 -26.26
CA ALA A 844 5.99 -2.48 -25.01
C ALA A 844 6.71 -1.72 -23.87
N LYS A 845 7.93 -1.23 -24.13
CA LYS A 845 8.70 -0.48 -23.14
C LYS A 845 8.04 0.85 -22.78
N LEU A 846 7.47 1.57 -23.74
CA LEU A 846 6.79 2.84 -23.49
C LEU A 846 5.49 2.66 -22.72
N VAL A 847 4.67 1.66 -23.06
CA VAL A 847 3.44 1.33 -22.31
C VAL A 847 3.78 0.90 -20.89
N GLN A 848 4.82 0.06 -20.72
CA GLN A 848 5.32 -0.33 -19.41
C GLN A 848 5.92 0.87 -18.65
N ALA A 849 6.53 1.82 -19.34
CA ALA A 849 7.19 2.96 -18.73
C ALA A 849 6.21 4.05 -18.28
N LEU A 850 5.17 4.27 -19.06
CA LEU A 850 4.28 5.42 -18.89
C LEU A 850 2.93 5.03 -18.30
N HIS A 851 2.61 3.73 -18.21
CA HIS A 851 1.30 3.20 -17.77
C HIS A 851 0.11 3.79 -18.49
N ALA A 852 0.36 4.19 -19.72
CA ALA A 852 -0.62 4.76 -20.61
C ALA A 852 -0.82 3.81 -21.79
N PRO A 853 -2.04 3.69 -22.31
CA PRO A 853 -2.29 2.96 -23.53
C PRO A 853 -1.44 3.51 -24.68
N SER A 854 -1.06 2.63 -25.62
CA SER A 854 -0.27 3.01 -26.80
C SER A 854 -0.87 4.20 -27.58
N ALA A 855 -2.20 4.26 -27.71
CA ALA A 855 -2.90 5.38 -28.32
C ALA A 855 -2.66 6.72 -27.59
N SER A 856 -2.72 6.74 -26.26
CA SER A 856 -2.49 7.93 -25.44
C SER A 856 -1.03 8.39 -25.52
N ILE A 857 -0.08 7.45 -25.57
CA ILE A 857 1.35 7.77 -25.78
C ILE A 857 1.57 8.36 -27.18
N GLY A 858 0.87 7.85 -28.20
CA GLY A 858 0.89 8.41 -29.55
C GLY A 858 0.33 9.83 -29.62
N GLU A 859 -0.74 10.11 -28.87
CA GLU A 859 -1.30 11.47 -28.71
C GLU A 859 -0.32 12.41 -28.00
N ALA A 860 0.29 11.96 -26.90
CA ALA A 860 1.32 12.72 -26.19
C ALA A 860 2.56 12.96 -27.06
N THR A 861 2.96 11.98 -27.88
CA THR A 861 4.06 12.14 -28.84
C THR A 861 3.72 13.25 -29.87
N ALA A 862 2.49 13.26 -30.38
CA ALA A 862 2.02 14.30 -31.30
C ALA A 862 2.04 15.69 -30.65
N GLY A 863 1.54 15.79 -29.43
CA GLY A 863 1.52 17.03 -28.65
C GLY A 863 2.93 17.55 -28.35
N LEU A 864 3.85 16.67 -27.94
CA LEU A 864 5.25 16.99 -27.66
C LEU A 864 5.97 17.53 -28.92
N VAL A 865 5.83 16.84 -30.06
CA VAL A 865 6.41 17.27 -31.34
C VAL A 865 5.90 18.65 -31.73
N GLN A 866 4.60 18.90 -31.56
CA GLN A 866 3.99 20.19 -31.88
C GLN A 866 4.46 21.31 -30.95
N LYS A 867 4.39 21.12 -29.63
CA LYS A 867 4.72 22.14 -28.62
C LYS A 867 6.20 22.51 -28.65
N LEU A 868 7.07 21.52 -28.83
CA LEU A 868 8.52 21.71 -28.88
C LEU A 868 9.06 21.98 -30.29
N LYS A 869 8.19 22.03 -31.32
CA LYS A 869 8.54 22.30 -32.72
C LYS A 869 9.61 21.34 -33.26
N LEU A 870 9.51 20.07 -32.91
CA LEU A 870 10.46 19.04 -33.29
C LEU A 870 10.26 18.64 -34.76
N LYS A 871 11.35 18.38 -35.48
CA LYS A 871 11.31 17.91 -36.87
C LYS A 871 11.20 16.39 -36.90
N MET A 872 10.32 15.88 -37.76
CA MET A 872 10.14 14.43 -37.96
C MET A 872 11.05 13.83 -39.04
N PHE A 873 11.97 14.63 -39.61
CA PHE A 873 12.85 14.27 -40.73
C PHE A 873 14.28 14.76 -40.54
#